data_AF-A0A819N5Z4-F1
#
_entry.id   AF-A0A819N5Z4-F1
#
_cell.length_a   1.000
_cell.length_b   1.000
_cell.length_c   1.000
_cell.angle_alpha   90.00
_cell.angle_beta   90.00
_cell.angle_gamma   90.00
#
_symmetry.space_group_name_H-M   'P 1'
#
loop_
_entity.id
_entity.type
_entity.pdbx_description
1 polymer ?
#
loop_
_entity_poly.entity_id
_entity_poly.type
_entity_poly.pdbx_seq_one_letter_code
_entity_poly.pdbx_strand_id
1 'polypeptide(L)'
;MVANESYQASNSEIDSVRNRQTSCKSSVQSDSLPSIPCTNEIALKRHLNLWSGICFIVGITIGSGIFVSPKGVLKYTESVGLCLIIWVVSGFVALLGALCFAEIGGIIPRSGAELAYMKEGIGSIHERTGDILAYLFNWTNTFILKPTSTAVLVMSFAEYFLSGIMDACGPPETLVKITSVFTILMLMNINSISVSAANRLNIIFVICKVVTILTVIIVGIVRIAQGHTQYLQNGFDGTTRKPLSVALAFYAGLWAYDGWNSLNSVTEELQNPKRNLWLSIVLALPSVIILYLLTNISYFTVMNKALLLSSNTVAVTWGELVLGRIGANILPILISISALGSANGTLFSSARYCMVGARYGYLPEIFSYIQKDTLTPLPSIVLQGILSIIFCIPSNIDELIDVFSFSAWIFYGLTFAATLCCKFTMKKAKRVISVPIPLIVIVILISIYLVIAPVIVNPSIGFLLATFLILFGMVFYYPFVYYQVELDCMNDKNITATMSLNSSMTDINSIHRRQSNSFIIQQQHLTSEKINRKNSLRDELPTNEVTLQRHLGLFSGVCFIVGIIIGSGIFVSPKGVLRGTESVGLCLIIWIGSGLLSLLGALCYAEIGTVIPRNGAEIAYMKEGIGSVHERIGEISAYLFNWTSALILKPASIAILTLTFSQYFLSGILIDCAPSEQLVKMTAVFTLLMLMNINSISVSAANRLNIIFVICKVVTIIIVIIVGIVRIAQGHTKYLQNGFDGTTTKPLNVALAFYSGLWAYDGWNSLNSITEELKNPKRNLWLSIVLALPSVIILYLLTNISYFTAMDKVTLLNSNSVAVTWGEVAIRPVVRALPILVSISALGGGNGSLYGSARYCMVGAQYGYLPEVFACIHKKRLTPIPGVVLEGLVAIALCMPGNVEGLIDFFSFAAWIFYGLTFLATLFCKFTMKKAERVISVPIPLIILIILISIYLVIAPVIADPSIGFLIASLVILFGLVFYYPFVYRKIEINIIST
;
A
#
# COMPACT_ATOMS: atom_id res chain seq x y z
N MET A 1 63.02 -53.99 33.59
CA MET A 1 62.99 -53.86 35.05
C MET A 1 61.82 -52.95 35.39
N VAL A 2 60.72 -53.56 35.84
CA VAL A 2 60.25 -53.51 37.24
C VAL A 2 59.85 -52.08 37.62
N ALA A 3 58.66 -51.76 38.11
CA ALA A 3 57.39 -52.46 38.31
C ALA A 3 56.45 -51.42 38.97
N ASN A 4 55.17 -51.77 38.99
CA ASN A 4 54.24 -51.59 40.11
C ASN A 4 53.59 -50.20 40.32
N GLU A 5 52.27 -50.11 40.09
CA GLU A 5 51.16 -50.47 41.00
C GLU A 5 50.89 -49.30 41.96
N SER A 6 49.68 -48.84 42.25
CA SER A 6 48.36 -49.49 42.27
C SER A 6 47.24 -48.45 42.46
N TYR A 7 46.08 -48.77 41.86
CA TYR A 7 44.71 -48.69 42.41
C TYR A 7 44.00 -47.36 42.76
N GLN A 8 42.87 -47.22 42.05
CA GLN A 8 41.50 -46.89 42.48
C GLN A 8 40.97 -45.43 42.51
N ALA A 9 39.98 -45.25 41.62
CA ALA A 9 38.69 -44.59 41.79
C ALA A 9 38.62 -43.05 41.83
N SER A 10 38.20 -42.43 40.73
CA SER A 10 36.80 -41.97 40.52
C SER A 10 36.73 -41.00 39.33
N ASN A 11 35.70 -41.21 38.49
CA ASN A 11 34.87 -40.24 37.75
C ASN A 11 35.42 -38.84 37.46
N SER A 12 35.24 -38.21 36.30
CA SER A 12 34.48 -38.49 35.08
C SER A 12 34.57 -37.21 34.24
N GLU A 13 34.54 -37.37 32.92
CA GLU A 13 34.15 -36.35 31.94
C GLU A 13 35.07 -35.12 31.75
N ILE A 14 35.74 -35.10 30.59
CA ILE A 14 35.85 -34.01 29.60
C ILE A 14 37.09 -34.36 28.78
N ASP A 15 36.93 -35.15 27.71
CA ASP A 15 37.96 -35.27 26.65
C ASP A 15 37.45 -36.12 25.49
N SER A 16 36.85 -35.51 24.46
CA SER A 16 36.83 -36.10 23.11
C SER A 16 36.39 -35.15 21.98
N VAL A 17 36.86 -33.89 21.96
CA VAL A 17 36.67 -33.01 20.77
C VAL A 17 37.99 -32.40 20.33
N ARG A 18 38.94 -33.23 19.89
CA ARG A 18 40.02 -32.80 19.02
C ARG A 18 40.63 -34.01 18.32
N ASN A 19 40.81 -33.86 17.00
CA ASN A 19 41.52 -34.75 16.09
C ASN A 19 40.73 -35.94 15.52
N ARG A 20 40.25 -35.76 14.29
CA ARG A 20 40.61 -36.63 13.15
C ARG A 20 40.08 -36.03 11.83
N GLN A 21 40.85 -35.11 11.26
CA GLN A 21 40.92 -34.92 9.81
C GLN A 21 42.31 -35.42 9.37
N THR A 22 42.39 -36.58 8.73
CA THR A 22 43.33 -36.89 7.64
C THR A 22 43.20 -38.35 7.21
N SER A 23 43.22 -38.54 5.88
CA SER A 23 43.46 -39.79 5.15
C SER A 23 42.33 -40.83 5.06
N CYS A 24 41.82 -41.05 3.85
CA CYS A 24 41.91 -42.39 3.24
C CYS A 24 41.65 -42.36 1.73
N LYS A 25 42.66 -42.81 0.96
CA LYS A 25 42.54 -43.34 -0.41
C LYS A 25 42.61 -44.87 -0.31
N SER A 26 41.78 -45.52 -1.13
CA SER A 26 41.86 -46.89 -1.70
C SER A 26 41.79 -48.15 -0.81
N SER A 27 40.87 -49.03 -1.25
CA SER A 27 40.88 -50.50 -1.32
C SER A 27 39.97 -51.28 -0.35
N VAL A 28 39.38 -52.34 -0.94
CA VAL A 28 38.62 -53.48 -0.38
C VAL A 28 37.08 -53.40 -0.46
N GLN A 29 36.54 -54.31 -1.27
CA GLN A 29 35.13 -54.72 -1.35
C GLN A 29 34.74 -55.48 -0.07
N SER A 30 33.58 -55.14 0.51
CA SER A 30 32.62 -56.09 1.10
C SER A 30 31.37 -55.35 1.53
N ASP A 31 30.22 -55.97 1.30
CA ASP A 31 28.87 -55.46 1.44
C ASP A 31 28.48 -54.88 2.81
N SER A 32 27.45 -54.03 2.76
CA SER A 32 26.49 -53.58 3.79
C SER A 32 26.64 -52.16 4.36
N LEU A 33 25.52 -51.41 4.23
CA LEU A 33 25.16 -50.05 4.67
C LEU A 33 25.42 -48.91 3.64
N PRO A 34 24.36 -48.17 3.21
CA PRO A 34 24.53 -46.99 2.38
C PRO A 34 25.12 -45.84 3.20
N SER A 35 26.23 -45.28 2.70
CA SER A 35 26.88 -44.08 3.20
C SER A 35 25.90 -42.90 3.27
N ILE A 36 25.79 -42.26 4.44
CA ILE A 36 25.07 -40.99 4.62
C ILE A 36 25.81 -39.92 3.80
N PRO A 37 25.15 -39.22 2.85
CA PRO A 37 25.80 -38.13 2.14
C PRO A 37 26.04 -36.95 3.08
N CYS A 38 27.26 -36.41 3.04
CA CYS A 38 27.61 -35.14 3.68
C CYS A 38 26.55 -34.08 3.37
N THR A 39 26.13 -33.32 4.37
CA THR A 39 25.19 -32.20 4.28
C THR A 39 25.60 -31.24 3.16
N ASN A 40 24.86 -31.24 2.05
CA ASN A 40 24.95 -30.20 1.05
C ASN A 40 24.49 -28.88 1.68
N GLU A 41 25.42 -27.97 2.00
CA GLU A 41 25.08 -26.57 2.25
C GLU A 41 24.33 -26.04 1.02
N ILE A 42 23.09 -25.60 1.24
CA ILE A 42 22.21 -25.11 0.17
C ILE A 42 22.73 -23.74 -0.27
N ALA A 43 23.42 -23.67 -1.41
CA ALA A 43 23.94 -22.44 -1.99
C ALA A 43 22.89 -21.75 -2.89
N LEU A 44 22.79 -20.41 -2.80
CA LEU A 44 21.93 -19.59 -3.68
C LEU A 44 22.36 -19.69 -5.15
N LYS A 45 21.39 -19.66 -6.08
CA LYS A 45 21.67 -19.70 -7.53
C LYS A 45 22.32 -18.40 -8.01
N ARG A 46 23.53 -18.50 -8.57
CA ARG A 46 24.27 -17.38 -9.18
C ARG A 46 23.69 -16.98 -10.54
N HIS A 47 22.99 -15.86 -10.59
CA HIS A 47 22.34 -15.38 -11.82
C HIS A 47 22.65 -13.92 -12.15
N LEU A 48 23.26 -13.15 -11.24
CA LEU A 48 23.64 -11.76 -11.49
C LEU A 48 24.98 -11.72 -12.22
N ASN A 49 25.02 -11.10 -13.40
CA ASN A 49 26.26 -10.90 -14.16
C ASN A 49 26.90 -9.53 -13.82
N LEU A 50 28.04 -9.21 -14.43
CA LEU A 50 28.77 -7.94 -14.18
C LEU A 50 27.90 -6.70 -14.47
N TRP A 51 27.16 -6.70 -15.58
CA TRP A 51 26.27 -5.60 -15.96
C TRP A 51 25.12 -5.45 -14.97
N SER A 52 24.52 -6.55 -14.52
CA SER A 52 23.54 -6.54 -13.44
C SER A 52 24.12 -5.92 -12.17
N GLY A 53 25.37 -6.25 -11.81
CA GLY A 53 26.06 -5.64 -10.66
C GLY A 53 26.30 -4.13 -10.80
N ILE A 54 26.72 -3.66 -11.98
CA ILE A 54 26.90 -2.22 -12.26
C ILE A 54 25.56 -1.49 -12.17
N CYS A 55 24.53 -1.98 -12.89
CA CYS A 55 23.20 -1.39 -12.86
C CYS A 55 22.58 -1.41 -11.46
N PHE A 56 22.87 -2.43 -10.66
CA PHE A 56 22.42 -2.53 -9.27
C PHE A 56 23.03 -1.43 -8.39
N ILE A 57 24.36 -1.24 -8.44
CA ILE A 57 25.01 -0.17 -7.68
C ILE A 57 24.52 1.20 -8.16
N VAL A 58 24.52 1.45 -9.47
CA VAL A 58 24.07 2.72 -10.04
C VAL A 58 22.61 2.99 -9.67
N GLY A 59 21.73 1.98 -9.78
CA GLY A 59 20.30 2.12 -9.53
C GLY A 59 19.92 2.33 -8.06
N ILE A 60 20.71 1.81 -7.12
CA ILE A 60 20.52 2.03 -5.67
C ILE A 60 21.13 3.36 -5.24
N THR A 61 22.36 3.65 -5.70
CA THR A 61 23.06 4.89 -5.36
C THR A 61 22.32 6.11 -5.92
N ILE A 62 21.90 6.03 -7.19
CA ILE A 62 21.05 7.04 -7.81
C ILE A 62 19.62 6.91 -7.27
N GLY A 63 19.35 7.59 -6.16
CA GLY A 63 18.04 7.71 -5.52
C GLY A 63 17.51 9.14 -5.46
N SER A 64 16.78 9.47 -4.39
CA SER A 64 16.33 10.84 -4.13
C SER A 64 17.46 11.75 -3.62
N GLY A 65 18.57 11.19 -3.15
CA GLY A 65 19.68 11.92 -2.53
C GLY A 65 20.24 13.04 -3.40
N ILE A 66 20.45 12.83 -4.70
CA ILE A 66 20.96 13.89 -5.60
C ILE A 66 19.99 15.08 -5.75
N PHE A 67 18.70 14.88 -5.50
CA PHE A 67 17.69 15.93 -5.60
C PHE A 67 17.49 16.67 -4.25
N VAL A 68 17.81 16.03 -3.13
CA VAL A 68 17.63 16.59 -1.77
C VAL A 68 18.92 17.21 -1.24
N SER A 69 20.04 16.48 -1.35
CA SER A 69 21.34 16.85 -0.77
C SER A 69 21.97 18.16 -1.26
N PRO A 70 21.74 18.68 -2.50
CA PRO A 70 22.36 19.94 -2.93
C PRO A 70 22.09 21.12 -1.98
N LYS A 71 20.87 21.20 -1.44
CA LYS A 71 20.49 22.20 -0.44
C LYS A 71 21.28 22.04 0.85
N GLY A 72 21.36 20.81 1.38
CA GLY A 72 22.09 20.49 2.60
C GLY A 72 23.58 20.79 2.48
N VAL A 73 24.22 20.39 1.37
CA VAL A 73 25.64 20.67 1.13
C VAL A 73 25.88 22.20 1.06
N LEU A 74 25.08 22.92 0.26
CA LEU A 74 25.26 24.37 0.10
C LEU A 74 25.03 25.15 1.41
N LYS A 75 24.07 24.71 2.24
CA LYS A 75 23.76 25.32 3.54
C LYS A 75 24.97 25.36 4.47
N TYR A 76 25.80 24.33 4.44
CA TYR A 76 26.96 24.21 5.32
C TYR A 76 28.28 24.65 4.67
N THR A 77 28.38 24.71 3.33
CA THR A 77 29.58 25.22 2.63
C THR A 77 29.55 26.73 2.37
N GLU A 78 28.36 27.35 2.34
CA GLU A 78 28.07 28.78 2.07
C GLU A 78 28.59 29.31 0.72
N SER A 79 29.29 28.48 -0.05
CA SER A 79 29.88 28.78 -1.36
C SER A 79 29.63 27.66 -2.36
N VAL A 80 29.52 28.04 -3.63
CA VAL A 80 29.26 27.13 -4.75
C VAL A 80 30.51 26.28 -5.03
N GLY A 81 31.69 26.89 -5.01
CA GLY A 81 32.97 26.23 -5.24
C GLY A 81 33.25 25.14 -4.22
N LEU A 82 33.12 25.45 -2.92
CA LEU A 82 33.29 24.43 -1.88
C LEU A 82 32.18 23.37 -1.94
N CYS A 83 30.94 23.73 -2.28
CA CYS A 83 29.85 22.76 -2.49
C CYS A 83 30.24 21.71 -3.54
N LEU A 84 30.71 22.12 -4.72
CA LEU A 84 31.15 21.21 -5.78
C LEU A 84 32.36 20.35 -5.37
N ILE A 85 33.32 20.93 -4.62
CA ILE A 85 34.44 20.16 -4.07
C ILE A 85 33.94 19.07 -3.11
N ILE A 86 32.99 19.39 -2.21
CA ILE A 86 32.45 18.41 -1.27
C ILE A 86 31.74 17.26 -1.97
N TRP A 87 31.04 17.51 -3.08
CA TRP A 87 30.47 16.43 -3.91
C TRP A 87 31.55 15.47 -4.43
N VAL A 88 32.62 16.01 -4.99
CA VAL A 88 33.74 15.21 -5.51
C VAL A 88 34.44 14.44 -4.38
N VAL A 89 34.76 15.10 -3.27
CA VAL A 89 35.44 14.46 -2.14
C VAL A 89 34.56 13.40 -1.48
N SER A 90 33.26 13.64 -1.33
CA SER A 90 32.30 12.64 -0.81
C SER A 90 32.28 11.40 -1.71
N GLY A 91 32.28 11.59 -3.03
CA GLY A 91 32.39 10.53 -4.00
C GLY A 91 33.67 9.70 -3.87
N PHE A 92 34.82 10.36 -3.69
CA PHE A 92 36.09 9.67 -3.44
C PHE A 92 36.10 8.91 -2.11
N VAL A 93 35.53 9.48 -1.05
CA VAL A 93 35.38 8.79 0.25
C VAL A 93 34.51 7.54 0.10
N ALA A 94 33.39 7.63 -0.62
CA ALA A 94 32.54 6.48 -0.93
C ALA A 94 33.29 5.41 -1.75
N LEU A 95 34.10 5.81 -2.74
CA LEU A 95 34.93 4.91 -3.52
C LEU A 95 35.94 4.17 -2.63
N LEU A 96 36.69 4.88 -1.79
CA LEU A 96 37.66 4.27 -0.87
C LEU A 96 36.98 3.30 0.12
N GLY A 97 35.82 3.67 0.65
CA GLY A 97 35.02 2.80 1.51
C GLY A 97 34.55 1.53 0.79
N ALA A 98 34.05 1.68 -0.43
CA ALA A 98 33.60 0.55 -1.25
C ALA A 98 34.75 -0.40 -1.62
N LEU A 99 35.97 0.12 -1.84
CA LEU A 99 37.16 -0.71 -2.05
C LEU A 99 37.51 -1.55 -0.82
N CYS A 100 37.41 -0.97 0.38
CA CYS A 100 37.63 -1.70 1.63
C CYS A 100 36.60 -2.84 1.81
N PHE A 101 35.34 -2.59 1.43
CA PHE A 101 34.28 -3.59 1.42
C PHE A 101 34.49 -4.68 0.37
N ALA A 102 34.98 -4.32 -0.82
CA ALA A 102 35.31 -5.28 -1.87
C ALA A 102 36.43 -6.24 -1.46
N GLU A 103 37.45 -5.75 -0.74
CA GLU A 103 38.52 -6.60 -0.21
C GLU A 103 37.98 -7.60 0.82
N ILE A 104 37.26 -7.14 1.84
CA ILE A 104 36.75 -8.02 2.90
C ILE A 104 35.66 -8.98 2.40
N GLY A 105 34.78 -8.54 1.50
CA GLY A 105 33.79 -9.39 0.83
C GLY A 105 34.41 -10.44 -0.09
N GLY A 106 35.59 -10.17 -0.64
CA GLY A 106 36.38 -11.16 -1.38
C GLY A 106 37.01 -12.24 -0.49
N ILE A 107 37.24 -11.94 0.78
CA ILE A 107 37.80 -12.86 1.79
C ILE A 107 36.69 -13.68 2.45
N ILE A 108 35.56 -13.03 2.81
CA ILE A 108 34.42 -13.64 3.51
C ILE A 108 33.19 -13.59 2.59
N PRO A 109 33.05 -14.54 1.64
CA PRO A 109 31.95 -14.55 0.68
C PRO A 109 30.69 -15.22 1.28
N ARG A 110 30.21 -14.73 2.43
CA ARG A 110 28.99 -15.21 3.08
C ARG A 110 27.87 -14.16 3.01
N SER A 111 26.64 -14.62 2.88
CA SER A 111 25.45 -13.77 3.01
C SER A 111 25.35 -13.17 4.41
N GLY A 112 25.20 -11.83 4.46
CA GLY A 112 25.17 -11.06 5.70
C GLY A 112 26.01 -9.77 5.67
N ALA A 113 26.86 -9.60 4.65
CA ALA A 113 27.68 -8.40 4.43
C ALA A 113 28.38 -7.92 5.72
N GLU A 114 28.11 -6.70 6.18
CA GLU A 114 28.76 -6.07 7.33
C GLU A 114 28.65 -6.90 8.62
N LEU A 115 27.53 -7.60 8.82
CA LEU A 115 27.33 -8.49 9.96
C LEU A 115 28.36 -9.62 9.95
N ALA A 116 28.56 -10.26 8.79
CA ALA A 116 29.55 -11.32 8.63
C ALA A 116 30.99 -10.77 8.73
N TYR A 117 31.23 -9.57 8.20
CA TYR A 117 32.53 -8.91 8.22
C TYR A 117 32.99 -8.57 9.63
N MET A 118 32.09 -8.08 10.49
CA MET A 118 32.41 -7.81 11.89
C MET A 118 32.62 -9.10 12.68
N LYS A 119 31.74 -10.09 12.50
CA LYS A 119 31.82 -11.36 13.21
C LYS A 119 33.13 -12.10 12.94
N GLU A 120 33.48 -12.27 11.66
CA GLU A 120 34.67 -13.02 11.27
C GLU A 120 35.94 -12.16 11.29
N GLY A 121 35.84 -10.89 10.86
CA GLY A 121 37.00 -10.00 10.74
C GLY A 121 37.54 -9.54 12.09
N ILE A 122 36.70 -8.96 12.94
CA ILE A 122 37.10 -8.55 14.30
C ILE A 122 37.19 -9.79 15.22
N GLY A 123 36.31 -10.78 15.02
CA GLY A 123 36.38 -12.04 15.75
C GLY A 123 37.69 -12.81 15.57
N SER A 124 38.40 -12.60 14.46
CA SER A 124 39.74 -13.15 14.26
C SER A 124 40.80 -12.65 15.27
N ILE A 125 40.57 -11.50 15.91
CA ILE A 125 41.40 -10.98 17.01
C ILE A 125 40.82 -11.39 18.36
N HIS A 126 39.52 -11.16 18.56
CA HIS A 126 38.82 -11.49 19.78
C HIS A 126 37.37 -11.85 19.45
N GLU A 127 37.08 -13.16 19.46
CA GLU A 127 35.80 -13.75 19.04
C GLU A 127 34.59 -13.05 19.67
N ARG A 128 34.67 -12.80 20.98
CA ARG A 128 33.59 -12.16 21.75
C ARG A 128 33.32 -10.71 21.32
N THR A 129 34.36 -9.95 20.97
CA THR A 129 34.17 -8.56 20.51
C THR A 129 33.57 -8.54 19.10
N GLY A 130 33.97 -9.49 18.25
CA GLY A 130 33.38 -9.67 16.93
C GLY A 130 31.88 -9.98 16.99
N ASP A 131 31.46 -10.86 17.90
CA ASP A 131 30.04 -11.23 18.06
C ASP A 131 29.18 -10.08 18.61
N ILE A 132 29.67 -9.35 19.63
CA ILE A 132 28.98 -8.16 20.17
C ILE A 132 28.79 -7.10 19.09
N LEU A 133 29.84 -6.79 18.32
CA LEU A 133 29.76 -5.76 17.28
C LEU A 133 28.87 -6.18 16.11
N ALA A 134 28.89 -7.47 15.73
CA ALA A 134 27.99 -8.01 14.72
C ALA A 134 26.52 -7.93 15.17
N TYR A 135 26.23 -8.23 16.44
CA TYR A 135 24.90 -8.05 17.02
C TYR A 135 24.48 -6.58 17.04
N LEU A 136 25.34 -5.68 17.54
CA LEU A 136 25.05 -4.25 17.62
C LEU A 136 24.81 -3.64 16.24
N PHE A 137 25.55 -4.10 15.22
CA PHE A 137 25.27 -3.71 13.84
C PHE A 137 23.90 -4.19 13.39
N ASN A 138 23.57 -5.47 13.60
CA ASN A 138 22.26 -6.00 13.22
C ASN A 138 21.12 -5.22 13.89
N TRP A 139 21.25 -4.98 15.20
CA TRP A 139 20.34 -4.16 15.99
C TRP A 139 20.19 -2.75 15.39
N THR A 140 21.31 -2.05 15.18
CA THR A 140 21.30 -0.69 14.64
C THR A 140 20.75 -0.64 13.22
N ASN A 141 21.08 -1.61 12.38
CA ASN A 141 20.64 -1.67 11.00
C ASN A 141 19.11 -1.90 10.91
N THR A 142 18.59 -2.80 11.76
CA THR A 142 17.16 -3.13 11.82
C THR A 142 16.32 -2.02 12.45
N PHE A 143 16.79 -1.41 13.54
CA PHE A 143 16.01 -0.44 14.31
C PHE A 143 16.27 1.03 13.96
N ILE A 144 17.41 1.36 13.34
CA ILE A 144 17.80 2.75 13.01
C ILE A 144 18.02 2.89 11.50
N LEU A 145 19.08 2.29 10.94
CA LEU A 145 19.55 2.64 9.60
C LEU A 145 18.49 2.42 8.51
N LYS A 146 17.91 1.22 8.43
CA LYS A 146 16.96 0.89 7.35
C LYS A 146 15.60 1.58 7.51
N PRO A 147 15.00 1.67 8.71
CA PRO A 147 13.79 2.46 8.92
C PRO A 147 13.98 3.95 8.60
N THR A 148 15.08 4.55 9.08
CA THR A 148 15.40 5.95 8.81
C THR A 148 15.62 6.21 7.32
N SER A 149 16.37 5.34 6.64
CA SER A 149 16.58 5.45 5.19
C SER A 149 15.27 5.36 4.40
N THR A 150 14.40 4.41 4.75
CA THR A 150 13.08 4.26 4.12
C THR A 150 12.21 5.51 4.36
N ALA A 151 12.21 6.06 5.58
CA ALA A 151 11.48 7.27 5.91
C ALA A 151 11.97 8.48 5.11
N VAL A 152 13.30 8.70 4.98
CA VAL A 152 13.86 9.79 4.15
C VAL A 152 13.43 9.67 2.70
N LEU A 153 13.53 8.47 2.11
CA LEU A 153 13.18 8.24 0.70
C LEU A 153 11.69 8.49 0.44
N VAL A 154 10.83 8.07 1.37
CA VAL A 154 9.39 8.23 1.22
C VAL A 154 8.93 9.67 1.51
N MET A 155 9.55 10.39 2.44
CA MET A 155 9.31 11.83 2.63
C MET A 155 9.79 12.65 1.44
N SER A 156 10.95 12.29 0.87
CA SER A 156 11.41 12.90 -0.39
C SER A 156 10.40 12.66 -1.51
N PHE A 157 9.87 11.44 -1.64
CA PHE A 157 8.80 11.14 -2.58
C PHE A 157 7.59 12.06 -2.37
N ALA A 158 7.09 12.17 -1.14
CA ALA A 158 5.91 12.96 -0.83
C ALA A 158 6.12 14.45 -1.11
N GLU A 159 7.28 15.01 -0.75
CA GLU A 159 7.58 16.43 -0.96
C GLU A 159 7.68 16.79 -2.44
N TYR A 160 8.37 15.97 -3.24
CA TYR A 160 8.45 16.16 -4.69
C TYR A 160 7.12 15.92 -5.39
N PHE A 161 6.37 14.90 -4.96
CA PHE A 161 5.08 14.57 -5.54
C PHE A 161 4.07 15.70 -5.31
N LEU A 162 3.95 16.16 -4.07
CA LEU A 162 3.01 17.23 -3.72
C LEU A 162 3.42 18.57 -4.32
N SER A 163 4.72 18.86 -4.42
CA SER A 163 5.21 20.10 -5.05
C SER A 163 4.88 20.20 -6.55
N GLY A 164 4.68 19.07 -7.23
CA GLY A 164 4.23 19.07 -8.63
C GLY A 164 2.72 19.24 -8.82
N ILE A 165 1.94 19.15 -7.73
CA ILE A 165 0.46 19.12 -7.76
C ILE A 165 -0.14 20.34 -7.06
N MET A 166 0.55 20.86 -6.06
CA MET A 166 0.15 22.05 -5.31
C MET A 166 0.75 23.29 -5.96
N ASP A 167 -0.09 24.30 -6.16
CA ASP A 167 0.34 25.63 -6.59
C ASP A 167 1.12 26.36 -5.46
N ALA A 168 1.28 27.69 -5.58
CA ALA A 168 2.16 28.58 -4.82
C ALA A 168 2.16 28.50 -3.26
N CYS A 169 1.27 27.72 -2.63
CA CYS A 169 1.27 27.52 -1.17
C CYS A 169 2.40 26.59 -0.69
N GLY A 170 2.96 25.73 -1.56
CA GLY A 170 3.88 24.67 -1.14
C GLY A 170 3.20 23.60 -0.26
N PRO A 171 3.76 22.38 -0.18
CA PRO A 171 3.12 21.32 0.59
C PRO A 171 3.33 21.51 2.10
N PRO A 172 2.26 21.56 2.92
CA PRO A 172 2.42 21.60 4.36
C PRO A 172 3.05 20.30 4.87
N GLU A 173 3.90 20.41 5.89
CA GLU A 173 4.66 19.29 6.45
C GLU A 173 3.76 18.11 6.86
N THR A 174 2.58 18.40 7.41
CA THR A 174 1.58 17.40 7.77
C THR A 174 1.13 16.56 6.58
N LEU A 175 0.92 17.19 5.41
CA LEU A 175 0.48 16.49 4.20
C LEU A 175 1.62 15.62 3.62
N VAL A 176 2.87 16.11 3.69
CA VAL A 176 4.06 15.35 3.32
C VAL A 176 4.16 14.09 4.19
N LYS A 177 4.04 14.23 5.51
CA LYS A 177 4.10 13.11 6.47
C LYS A 177 2.97 12.09 6.26
N ILE A 178 1.75 12.55 6.06
CA ILE A 178 0.60 11.70 5.78
C ILE A 178 0.80 10.91 4.49
N THR A 179 1.15 11.60 3.40
CA THR A 179 1.44 10.96 2.10
C THR A 179 2.57 9.95 2.22
N SER A 180 3.55 10.23 3.10
CA SER A 180 4.65 9.33 3.37
C SER A 180 4.23 8.05 4.09
N VAL A 181 3.46 8.15 5.18
CA VAL A 181 2.91 6.99 5.90
C VAL A 181 2.07 6.12 4.97
N PHE A 182 1.22 6.75 4.19
CA PHE A 182 0.41 6.09 3.17
C PHE A 182 1.26 5.33 2.15
N THR A 183 2.34 5.94 1.68
CA THR A 183 3.28 5.31 0.74
C THR A 183 4.03 4.14 1.38
N ILE A 184 4.45 4.24 2.64
CA ILE A 184 5.06 3.12 3.37
C ILE A 184 4.08 1.95 3.46
N LEU A 185 2.82 2.21 3.82
CA LEU A 185 1.79 1.17 3.87
C LEU A 185 1.56 0.53 2.50
N MET A 186 1.50 1.32 1.42
CA MET A 186 1.40 0.80 0.06
C MET A 186 2.57 -0.13 -0.28
N LEU A 187 3.81 0.30 -0.03
CA LEU A 187 5.02 -0.48 -0.31
C LEU A 187 5.11 -1.76 0.55
N MET A 188 4.74 -1.67 1.84
CA MET A 188 4.69 -2.82 2.75
C MET A 188 3.75 -3.90 2.22
N ASN A 189 2.59 -3.49 1.71
CA ASN A 189 1.61 -4.40 1.12
C ASN A 189 2.11 -4.99 -0.20
N ILE A 190 2.64 -4.19 -1.13
CA ILE A 190 3.20 -4.67 -2.41
C ILE A 190 4.28 -5.73 -2.17
N ASN A 191 5.22 -5.44 -1.27
CA ASN A 191 6.32 -6.34 -0.92
C ASN A 191 5.85 -7.60 -0.18
N SER A 192 4.65 -7.59 0.42
CA SER A 192 4.04 -8.76 1.05
C SER A 192 3.36 -9.71 0.06
N ILE A 193 2.95 -9.24 -1.13
CA ILE A 193 2.19 -10.03 -2.13
C ILE A 193 3.10 -10.73 -3.14
N SER A 194 4.08 -10.03 -3.74
CA SER A 194 4.90 -10.63 -4.80
C SER A 194 6.29 -10.00 -4.93
N VAL A 195 7.32 -10.82 -4.68
CA VAL A 195 8.73 -10.47 -4.88
C VAL A 195 9.05 -10.15 -6.35
N SER A 196 8.46 -10.91 -7.28
CA SER A 196 8.70 -10.74 -8.72
C SER A 196 8.10 -9.46 -9.31
N ALA A 197 7.01 -8.97 -8.74
CA ALA A 197 6.41 -7.70 -9.17
C ALA A 197 7.27 -6.51 -8.71
N ALA A 198 7.69 -6.52 -7.44
CA ALA A 198 8.58 -5.50 -6.88
C ALA A 198 9.89 -5.38 -7.67
N ASN A 199 10.49 -6.51 -8.08
CA ASN A 199 11.73 -6.50 -8.85
C ASN A 199 11.55 -5.94 -10.28
N ARG A 200 10.44 -6.25 -10.95
CA ARG A 200 10.14 -5.71 -12.30
C ARG A 200 9.90 -4.20 -12.28
N LEU A 201 9.22 -3.69 -11.26
CA LEU A 201 9.00 -2.25 -11.08
C LEU A 201 10.30 -1.48 -10.88
N ASN A 202 11.24 -2.04 -10.10
CA ASN A 202 12.53 -1.40 -9.86
C ASN A 202 13.34 -1.18 -11.15
N ILE A 203 13.27 -2.09 -12.13
CA ILE A 203 13.98 -1.93 -13.42
C ILE A 203 13.46 -0.71 -14.18
N ILE A 204 12.13 -0.55 -14.25
CA ILE A 204 11.50 0.60 -14.92
C ILE A 204 11.91 1.90 -14.23
N PHE A 205 11.92 1.91 -12.89
CA PHE A 205 12.30 3.08 -12.11
C PHE A 205 13.77 3.49 -12.32
N VAL A 206 14.70 2.54 -12.49
CA VAL A 206 16.10 2.84 -12.81
C VAL A 206 16.25 3.50 -14.17
N ILE A 207 15.48 3.08 -15.18
CA ILE A 207 15.50 3.73 -16.49
C ILE A 207 15.02 5.18 -16.36
N CYS A 208 13.90 5.41 -15.66
CA CYS A 208 13.39 6.76 -15.41
C CYS A 208 14.41 7.65 -14.69
N LYS A 209 15.08 7.12 -13.65
CA LYS A 209 16.12 7.82 -12.87
C LYS A 209 17.24 8.37 -13.75
N VAL A 210 17.80 7.50 -14.60
CA VAL A 210 18.92 7.85 -15.47
C VAL A 210 18.49 8.90 -16.50
N VAL A 211 17.30 8.73 -17.09
CA VAL A 211 16.76 9.70 -18.06
C VAL A 211 16.61 11.09 -17.41
N THR A 212 16.03 11.18 -16.21
CA THR A 212 15.86 12.47 -15.50
C THR A 212 17.18 13.20 -15.28
N ILE A 213 18.20 12.49 -14.80
CA ILE A 213 19.52 13.09 -14.54
C ILE A 213 20.19 13.52 -15.84
N LEU A 214 20.13 12.69 -16.89
CA LEU A 214 20.67 13.04 -18.19
C LEU A 214 19.99 14.28 -18.77
N THR A 215 18.67 14.42 -18.63
CA THR A 215 17.95 15.64 -19.04
C THR A 215 18.48 16.88 -18.32
N VAL A 216 18.66 16.82 -16.99
CA VAL A 216 19.20 17.95 -16.21
C VAL A 216 20.61 18.31 -16.65
N ILE A 217 21.45 17.31 -16.92
CA ILE A 217 22.84 17.52 -17.37
C ILE A 217 22.89 18.14 -18.78
N ILE A 218 22.14 17.59 -19.74
CA ILE A 218 22.14 18.07 -21.13
C ILE A 218 21.69 19.53 -21.17
N VAL A 219 20.62 19.87 -20.46
CA VAL A 219 20.12 21.26 -20.38
C VAL A 219 21.15 22.19 -19.72
N GLY A 220 21.84 21.72 -18.67
CA GLY A 220 22.94 22.48 -18.04
C GLY A 220 24.09 22.76 -19.01
N ILE A 221 24.51 21.77 -19.81
CA ILE A 221 25.54 21.94 -20.84
C ILE A 221 25.10 22.98 -21.89
N VAL A 222 23.85 22.92 -22.33
CA VAL A 222 23.28 23.91 -23.28
C VAL A 222 23.30 25.32 -22.67
N ARG A 223 22.93 25.48 -21.40
CA ARG A 223 22.97 26.78 -20.70
C ARG A 223 24.39 27.35 -20.59
N ILE A 224 25.37 26.51 -20.31
CA ILE A 224 26.80 26.90 -20.29
C ILE A 224 27.23 27.33 -21.69
N ALA A 225 26.87 26.58 -22.73
CA ALA A 225 27.17 26.92 -24.12
C ALA A 225 26.53 28.25 -24.56
N GLN A 226 25.40 28.63 -23.96
CA GLN A 226 24.75 29.93 -24.14
C GLN A 226 25.38 31.07 -23.32
N GLY A 227 26.45 30.80 -22.55
CA GLY A 227 27.17 31.82 -21.77
C GLY A 227 26.65 32.07 -20.36
N HIS A 228 25.66 31.31 -19.86
CA HIS A 228 25.07 31.50 -18.52
C HIS A 228 25.96 30.88 -17.42
N THR A 229 27.07 31.55 -17.08
CA THR A 229 28.07 31.07 -16.09
C THR A 229 28.24 32.01 -14.89
N GLN A 230 27.36 33.01 -14.74
CA GLN A 230 27.49 34.11 -13.79
C GLN A 230 27.70 33.65 -12.33
N TYR A 231 26.97 32.64 -11.88
CA TYR A 231 27.07 32.12 -10.51
C TYR A 231 28.26 31.17 -10.28
N LEU A 232 28.90 30.71 -11.35
CA LEU A 232 30.09 29.85 -11.29
C LEU A 232 31.39 30.67 -11.25
N GLN A 233 31.40 31.86 -11.85
CA GLN A 233 32.59 32.72 -11.94
C GLN A 233 33.12 33.13 -10.55
N ASN A 234 32.22 33.48 -9.63
CA ASN A 234 32.55 33.85 -8.24
C ASN A 234 32.22 32.71 -7.25
N GLY A 235 32.55 31.47 -7.64
CA GLY A 235 32.09 30.28 -6.93
C GLY A 235 32.53 30.19 -5.45
N PHE A 236 33.69 30.75 -5.11
CA PHE A 236 34.29 30.66 -3.76
C PHE A 236 33.94 31.83 -2.83
N ASP A 237 33.13 32.78 -3.27
CA ASP A 237 32.71 33.89 -2.42
C ASP A 237 31.93 33.38 -1.21
N GLY A 238 32.23 33.89 -0.01
CA GLY A 238 31.54 33.48 1.23
C GLY A 238 31.84 32.05 1.68
N THR A 239 32.97 31.45 1.26
CA THR A 239 33.36 30.09 1.71
C THR A 239 33.51 30.03 3.24
N THR A 240 32.84 29.06 3.87
CA THR A 240 32.99 28.85 5.31
C THR A 240 34.43 28.48 5.67
N ARG A 241 34.95 29.07 6.76
CA ARG A 241 36.29 28.79 7.28
C ARG A 241 36.28 27.87 8.51
N LYS A 242 35.10 27.39 8.92
CA LYS A 242 34.95 26.52 10.09
C LYS A 242 35.05 25.06 9.63
N PRO A 243 36.14 24.34 9.91
CA PRO A 243 36.29 22.96 9.44
C PRO A 243 35.16 22.07 9.94
N LEU A 244 34.75 22.29 11.18
CA LEU A 244 33.71 21.52 11.85
C LEU A 244 32.36 21.57 11.11
N SER A 245 31.92 22.72 10.55
CA SER A 245 30.65 22.79 9.81
C SER A 245 30.68 22.01 8.49
N VAL A 246 31.86 21.78 7.92
CA VAL A 246 32.03 20.97 6.71
C VAL A 246 31.65 19.50 6.95
N ALA A 247 31.67 19.01 8.19
CA ALA A 247 31.24 17.64 8.51
C ALA A 247 29.75 17.40 8.18
N LEU A 248 28.88 18.38 8.42
CA LEU A 248 27.45 18.29 8.07
C LEU A 248 27.22 18.41 6.55
N ALA A 249 28.07 19.15 5.83
CA ALA A 249 28.08 19.10 4.36
C ALA A 249 28.46 17.71 3.84
N PHE A 250 29.43 17.04 4.48
CA PHE A 250 29.77 15.65 4.15
C PHE A 250 28.62 14.69 4.44
N TYR A 251 27.85 14.85 5.51
CA TYR A 251 26.65 14.03 5.75
C TYR A 251 25.64 14.12 4.60
N ALA A 252 25.30 15.34 4.18
CA ALA A 252 24.40 15.55 3.05
C ALA A 252 24.97 14.95 1.75
N GLY A 253 26.26 15.15 1.47
CA GLY A 253 26.92 14.61 0.27
C GLY A 253 27.01 13.08 0.28
N LEU A 254 27.42 12.48 1.40
CA LEU A 254 27.61 11.03 1.54
C LEU A 254 26.29 10.28 1.58
N TRP A 255 25.21 10.89 2.08
CA TRP A 255 23.85 10.34 1.93
C TRP A 255 23.47 10.13 0.46
N ALA A 256 23.80 11.11 -0.41
CA ALA A 256 23.49 10.97 -1.84
C ALA A 256 24.28 9.83 -2.50
N TYR A 257 25.48 9.52 -2.00
CA TYR A 257 26.29 8.40 -2.49
C TYR A 257 26.01 7.07 -1.77
N ASP A 258 25.12 7.00 -0.77
CA ASP A 258 24.91 5.76 -0.02
C ASP A 258 24.30 4.64 -0.89
N GLY A 259 24.60 3.39 -0.56
CA GLY A 259 24.11 2.21 -1.27
C GLY A 259 25.17 1.39 -2.02
N TRP A 260 26.40 1.89 -2.11
CA TRP A 260 27.55 1.18 -2.70
C TRP A 260 27.89 -0.14 -1.98
N ASN A 261 27.58 -0.25 -0.69
CA ASN A 261 27.75 -1.46 0.10
C ASN A 261 26.72 -2.55 -0.22
N SER A 262 25.58 -2.21 -0.81
CA SER A 262 24.45 -3.13 -1.00
C SER A 262 24.77 -4.33 -1.89
N LEU A 263 25.69 -4.20 -2.86
CA LEU A 263 26.09 -5.32 -3.72
C LEU A 263 26.76 -6.45 -2.92
N ASN A 264 27.40 -6.13 -1.78
CA ASN A 264 28.02 -7.12 -0.91
C ASN A 264 27.00 -8.09 -0.29
N SER A 265 25.75 -7.64 -0.10
CA SER A 265 24.69 -8.46 0.48
C SER A 265 24.18 -9.56 -0.46
N VAL A 266 24.38 -9.39 -1.77
CA VAL A 266 23.98 -10.32 -2.83
C VAL A 266 25.18 -11.00 -3.50
N THR A 267 26.33 -11.03 -2.82
CA THR A 267 27.58 -11.63 -3.35
C THR A 267 27.41 -13.11 -3.70
N GLU A 268 26.59 -13.85 -2.96
CA GLU A 268 26.30 -15.27 -3.24
C GLU A 268 25.52 -15.49 -4.54
N GLU A 269 24.75 -14.51 -4.97
CA GLU A 269 23.95 -14.53 -6.20
C GLU A 269 24.72 -13.99 -7.43
N LEU A 270 25.91 -13.40 -7.20
CA LEU A 270 26.77 -12.83 -8.23
C LEU A 270 27.62 -13.92 -8.90
N GLN A 271 27.62 -13.93 -10.23
CA GLN A 271 28.54 -14.75 -11.01
C GLN A 271 29.98 -14.24 -10.80
N ASN A 272 30.94 -15.15 -10.59
CA ASN A 272 32.35 -14.81 -10.35
C ASN A 272 32.53 -13.65 -9.34
N PRO A 273 32.03 -13.79 -8.10
CA PRO A 273 31.88 -12.68 -7.15
C PRO A 273 33.21 -11.97 -6.88
N LYS A 274 34.29 -12.75 -6.77
CA LYS A 274 35.68 -12.28 -6.60
C LYS A 274 36.11 -11.22 -7.62
N ARG A 275 35.69 -11.32 -8.87
CA ARG A 275 36.06 -10.40 -9.95
C ARG A 275 34.96 -9.36 -10.18
N ASN A 276 33.72 -9.81 -10.25
CA ASN A 276 32.60 -8.98 -10.66
C ASN A 276 32.21 -7.95 -9.60
N LEU A 277 32.32 -8.27 -8.30
CA LEU A 277 32.03 -7.32 -7.21
C LEU A 277 32.92 -6.07 -7.32
N TRP A 278 34.22 -6.28 -7.50
CA TRP A 278 35.21 -5.22 -7.67
C TRP A 278 34.98 -4.40 -8.95
N LEU A 279 34.82 -5.07 -10.09
CA LEU A 279 34.63 -4.38 -11.37
C LEU A 279 33.34 -3.55 -11.35
N SER A 280 32.28 -4.06 -10.72
CA SER A 280 31.05 -3.30 -10.55
C SER A 280 31.27 -2.02 -9.75
N ILE A 281 32.02 -2.07 -8.64
CA ILE A 281 32.29 -0.88 -7.80
C ILE A 281 33.13 0.16 -8.55
N VAL A 282 34.22 -0.27 -9.18
CA VAL A 282 35.18 0.64 -9.84
C VAL A 282 34.61 1.26 -11.12
N LEU A 283 33.66 0.61 -11.78
CA LEU A 283 32.98 1.18 -12.95
C LEU A 283 31.78 2.03 -12.55
N ALA A 284 31.01 1.62 -11.54
CA ALA A 284 29.80 2.33 -11.13
C ALA A 284 30.10 3.65 -10.42
N LEU A 285 30.97 3.66 -9.40
CA LEU A 285 31.13 4.83 -8.54
C LEU A 285 31.72 6.05 -9.27
N PRO A 286 32.79 5.94 -10.07
CA PRO A 286 33.28 7.07 -10.86
C PRO A 286 32.22 7.64 -11.81
N SER A 287 31.38 6.77 -12.39
CA SER A 287 30.26 7.20 -13.25
C SER A 287 29.25 8.05 -12.45
N VAL A 288 28.91 7.64 -11.23
CA VAL A 288 27.99 8.40 -10.35
C VAL A 288 28.62 9.73 -9.91
N ILE A 289 29.93 9.76 -9.63
CA ILE A 289 30.65 11.00 -9.28
C ILE A 289 30.51 12.04 -10.40
N ILE A 290 30.77 11.62 -11.64
CA ILE A 290 30.65 12.49 -12.82
C ILE A 290 29.21 12.99 -12.97
N LEU A 291 28.22 12.10 -12.89
CA LEU A 291 26.81 12.48 -13.04
C LEU A 291 26.39 13.50 -11.98
N TYR A 292 26.72 13.26 -10.70
CA TYR A 292 26.32 14.16 -9.61
C TYR A 292 27.01 15.51 -9.67
N LEU A 293 28.30 15.54 -10.06
CA LEU A 293 29.01 16.79 -10.28
C LEU A 293 28.34 17.61 -11.40
N LEU A 294 28.04 16.98 -12.54
CA LEU A 294 27.39 17.65 -13.67
C LEU A 294 25.97 18.12 -13.34
N THR A 295 25.21 17.37 -12.55
CA THR A 295 23.87 17.78 -12.08
C THR A 295 23.96 19.03 -11.19
N ASN A 296 24.89 19.07 -10.24
CA ASN A 296 25.05 20.25 -9.38
C ASN A 296 25.54 21.47 -10.17
N ILE A 297 26.47 21.28 -11.11
CA ILE A 297 26.88 22.35 -12.04
C ILE A 297 25.66 22.88 -12.80
N SER A 298 24.79 22.00 -13.30
CA SER A 298 23.55 22.41 -13.98
C SER A 298 22.64 23.27 -13.10
N TYR A 299 22.47 22.93 -11.81
CA TYR A 299 21.67 23.75 -10.89
C TYR A 299 22.26 25.17 -10.74
N PHE A 300 23.58 25.29 -10.59
CA PHE A 300 24.25 26.58 -10.44
C PHE A 300 24.35 27.39 -11.74
N THR A 301 24.03 26.83 -12.92
CA THR A 301 23.92 27.64 -14.15
C THR A 301 22.64 28.49 -14.19
N VAL A 302 21.66 28.16 -13.34
CA VAL A 302 20.31 28.77 -13.36
C VAL A 302 19.99 29.47 -12.03
N MET A 303 20.36 28.86 -10.91
CA MET A 303 19.96 29.31 -9.59
C MET A 303 21.13 29.92 -8.82
N ASN A 304 20.88 31.04 -8.15
CA ASN A 304 21.80 31.62 -7.17
C ASN A 304 21.71 30.87 -5.82
N LYS A 305 22.62 31.19 -4.89
CA LYS A 305 22.67 30.53 -3.57
C LYS A 305 21.38 30.69 -2.76
N ALA A 306 20.83 31.91 -2.73
CA ALA A 306 19.64 32.21 -1.93
C ALA A 306 18.42 31.43 -2.42
N LEU A 307 18.22 31.36 -3.73
CA LEU A 307 17.12 30.65 -4.37
C LEU A 307 17.23 29.13 -4.20
N LEU A 308 18.44 28.58 -4.22
CA LEU A 308 18.66 27.15 -3.94
C LEU A 308 18.35 26.81 -2.49
N LEU A 309 18.74 27.67 -1.54
CA LEU A 309 18.46 27.46 -0.12
C LEU A 309 16.99 27.68 0.25
N SER A 310 16.27 28.57 -0.43
CA SER A 310 14.84 28.79 -0.19
C SER A 310 13.94 27.71 -0.82
N SER A 311 14.43 27.02 -1.84
CA SER A 311 13.69 25.92 -2.47
C SER A 311 13.77 24.65 -1.61
N ASN A 312 12.63 23.99 -1.40
CA ASN A 312 12.58 22.65 -0.83
C ASN A 312 12.75 21.56 -1.91
N THR A 313 12.38 21.85 -3.15
CA THR A 313 12.45 20.95 -4.30
C THR A 313 13.34 21.54 -5.39
N VAL A 314 14.65 21.52 -5.15
CA VAL A 314 15.68 22.18 -5.99
C VAL A 314 15.50 21.87 -7.48
N ALA A 315 15.26 20.60 -7.82
CA ALA A 315 15.11 20.18 -9.21
C ALA A 315 13.80 20.66 -9.88
N VAL A 316 12.72 20.85 -9.10
CA VAL A 316 11.44 21.38 -9.60
C VAL A 316 11.59 22.87 -9.88
N THR A 317 12.17 23.63 -8.94
CA THR A 317 12.46 25.05 -9.12
C THR A 317 13.40 25.28 -10.31
N TRP A 318 14.46 24.48 -10.44
CA TRP A 318 15.32 24.50 -11.63
C TRP A 318 14.53 24.21 -12.91
N GLY A 319 13.65 23.21 -12.88
CA GLY A 319 12.79 22.82 -13.99
C GLY A 319 11.86 23.91 -14.46
N GLU A 320 11.22 24.61 -13.52
CA GLU A 320 10.34 25.73 -13.79
C GLU A 320 11.09 26.90 -14.46
N LEU A 321 12.28 27.23 -13.96
CA LEU A 321 13.09 28.34 -14.49
C LEU A 321 13.65 28.06 -15.90
N VAL A 322 13.82 26.79 -16.28
CA VAL A 322 14.43 26.45 -17.58
C VAL A 322 13.43 25.95 -18.61
N LEU A 323 12.51 25.08 -18.21
CA LEU A 323 11.55 24.40 -19.10
C LEU A 323 10.12 24.94 -18.92
N GLY A 324 9.93 25.96 -18.06
CA GLY A 324 8.62 26.54 -17.77
C GLY A 324 7.65 25.51 -17.19
N ARG A 325 6.39 25.58 -17.61
CA ARG A 325 5.31 24.67 -17.17
C ARG A 325 5.61 23.19 -17.43
N ILE A 326 6.36 22.88 -18.49
CA ILE A 326 6.73 21.49 -18.83
C ILE A 326 7.66 20.93 -17.75
N GLY A 327 8.65 21.72 -17.31
CA GLY A 327 9.56 21.34 -16.23
C GLY A 327 8.85 21.24 -14.88
N ALA A 328 8.01 22.22 -14.57
CA ALA A 328 7.25 22.28 -13.32
C ALA A 328 6.33 21.05 -13.12
N ASN A 329 5.78 20.49 -14.21
CA ASN A 329 4.85 19.36 -14.11
C ASN A 329 5.54 17.99 -14.26
N ILE A 330 6.53 17.87 -15.16
CA ILE A 330 7.12 16.55 -15.49
C ILE A 330 8.21 16.14 -14.51
N LEU A 331 9.11 17.06 -14.13
CA LEU A 331 10.24 16.73 -13.25
C LEU A 331 9.83 16.23 -11.88
N PRO A 332 8.87 16.85 -11.15
CA PRO A 332 8.44 16.30 -9.87
C PRO A 332 7.88 14.88 -9.99
N ILE A 333 7.15 14.55 -11.06
CA ILE A 333 6.65 13.19 -11.30
C ILE A 333 7.81 12.20 -11.48
N LEU A 334 8.78 12.53 -12.34
CA LEU A 334 9.94 11.65 -12.60
C LEU A 334 10.80 11.43 -11.35
N ILE A 335 11.01 12.49 -10.57
CA ILE A 335 11.78 12.42 -9.31
C ILE A 335 11.02 11.64 -8.24
N SER A 336 9.70 11.80 -8.17
CA SER A 336 8.85 11.01 -7.27
C SER A 336 8.93 9.53 -7.62
N ILE A 337 8.84 9.17 -8.90
CA ILE A 337 9.00 7.77 -9.36
C ILE A 337 10.39 7.22 -8.96
N SER A 338 11.44 8.04 -9.08
CA SER A 338 12.79 7.69 -8.62
C SER A 338 12.84 7.41 -7.11
N ALA A 339 12.29 8.32 -6.30
CA ALA A 339 12.26 8.21 -4.85
C ALA A 339 11.46 6.97 -4.41
N LEU A 340 10.29 6.73 -5.02
CA LEU A 340 9.43 5.58 -4.75
C LEU A 340 10.12 4.25 -5.08
N GLY A 341 10.84 4.19 -6.21
CA GLY A 341 11.62 2.99 -6.57
C GLY A 341 12.75 2.70 -5.61
N SER A 342 13.43 3.74 -5.12
CA SER A 342 14.48 3.61 -4.09
C SER A 342 13.91 3.15 -2.76
N ALA A 343 12.77 3.71 -2.34
CA ALA A 343 12.06 3.32 -1.12
C ALA A 343 11.62 1.84 -1.18
N ASN A 344 11.06 1.42 -2.33
CA ASN A 344 10.65 0.04 -2.53
C ASN A 344 11.83 -0.94 -2.44
N GLY A 345 12.94 -0.64 -3.12
CA GLY A 345 14.16 -1.46 -3.04
C GLY A 345 14.74 -1.52 -1.63
N THR A 346 14.73 -0.40 -0.91
CA THR A 346 15.24 -0.32 0.47
C THR A 346 14.40 -1.15 1.43
N LEU A 347 13.07 -0.97 1.42
CA LEU A 347 12.14 -1.74 2.26
C LEU A 347 12.22 -3.25 1.97
N PHE A 348 12.41 -3.61 0.70
CA PHE A 348 12.58 -5.00 0.30
C PHE A 348 13.90 -5.59 0.84
N SER A 349 15.00 -4.85 0.73
CA SER A 349 16.30 -5.30 1.23
C SER A 349 16.35 -5.36 2.77
N SER A 350 15.73 -4.41 3.46
CA SER A 350 15.75 -4.32 4.93
C SER A 350 15.08 -5.52 5.59
N ALA A 351 13.98 -6.00 5.01
CA ALA A 351 13.31 -7.20 5.49
C ALA A 351 14.21 -8.45 5.41
N ARG A 352 15.10 -8.54 4.40
CA ARG A 352 16.07 -9.64 4.29
C ARG A 352 17.18 -9.54 5.35
N TYR A 353 17.68 -8.34 5.64
CA TYR A 353 18.63 -8.14 6.73
C TYR A 353 18.05 -8.59 8.08
N CYS A 354 16.82 -8.18 8.37
CA CYS A 354 16.10 -8.58 9.58
C CYS A 354 15.93 -10.10 9.67
N MET A 355 15.54 -10.74 8.57
CA MET A 355 15.41 -12.21 8.49
C MET A 355 16.75 -12.93 8.73
N VAL A 356 17.86 -12.43 8.16
CA VAL A 356 19.20 -13.02 8.35
C VAL A 356 19.67 -12.84 9.80
N GLY A 357 19.47 -11.67 10.40
CA GLY A 357 19.79 -11.42 11.81
C GLY A 357 19.06 -12.38 12.76
N ALA A 358 17.79 -12.68 12.47
CA ALA A 358 17.03 -13.67 13.22
C ALA A 358 17.59 -15.10 13.06
N ARG A 359 18.10 -15.47 11.88
CA ARG A 359 18.77 -16.78 11.66
C ARG A 359 20.08 -16.91 12.43
N TYR A 360 20.78 -15.80 12.68
CA TYR A 360 21.99 -15.79 13.52
C TYR A 360 21.68 -15.82 15.03
N GLY A 361 20.39 -15.87 15.42
CA GLY A 361 19.97 -15.83 16.83
C GLY A 361 20.04 -14.43 17.45
N TYR A 362 20.26 -13.38 16.66
CA TYR A 362 20.36 -12.00 17.16
C TYR A 362 19.00 -11.29 17.28
N LEU A 363 17.96 -11.84 16.66
CA LEU A 363 16.58 -11.36 16.77
C LEU A 363 15.66 -12.56 17.04
N PRO A 364 14.48 -12.34 17.62
CA PRO A 364 13.50 -13.41 17.83
C PRO A 364 13.22 -14.20 16.55
N GLU A 365 13.09 -15.52 16.69
CA GLU A 365 12.98 -16.46 15.56
C GLU A 365 11.82 -16.13 14.61
N ILE A 366 10.76 -15.51 15.12
CA ILE A 366 9.60 -15.07 14.32
C ILE A 366 9.97 -14.22 13.10
N PHE A 367 11.03 -13.42 13.17
CA PHE A 367 11.46 -12.57 12.07
C PHE A 367 12.20 -13.34 10.96
N SER A 368 12.63 -14.57 11.24
CA SER A 368 13.21 -15.48 10.23
C SER A 368 12.15 -16.16 9.36
N TYR A 369 10.87 -16.13 9.78
CA TYR A 369 9.79 -16.83 9.12
C TYR A 369 9.42 -16.20 7.78
N ILE A 370 9.12 -17.08 6.83
CA ILE A 370 8.68 -16.72 5.49
C ILE A 370 7.26 -17.22 5.30
N GLN A 371 6.45 -16.40 4.65
CA GLN A 371 5.13 -16.81 4.19
C GLN A 371 5.29 -17.93 3.14
N LYS A 372 4.72 -19.11 3.39
CA LYS A 372 4.84 -20.31 2.54
C LYS A 372 4.36 -20.09 1.10
N ASP A 373 3.51 -19.09 0.89
CA ASP A 373 2.73 -18.93 -0.32
C ASP A 373 3.31 -17.93 -1.29
N THR A 374 3.72 -16.78 -0.75
CA THR A 374 4.34 -15.67 -1.49
C THR A 374 5.86 -15.72 -1.42
N LEU A 375 6.41 -16.58 -0.56
CA LEU A 375 7.84 -16.67 -0.26
C LEU A 375 8.43 -15.32 0.19
N THR A 376 7.62 -14.50 0.86
CA THR A 376 7.98 -13.18 1.38
C THR A 376 8.19 -13.22 2.90
N PRO A 377 9.20 -12.51 3.46
CA PRO A 377 9.46 -12.45 4.89
C PRO A 377 8.50 -11.45 5.59
N LEU A 378 7.22 -11.82 5.66
CA LEU A 378 6.13 -10.92 6.11
C LEU A 378 6.38 -10.29 7.50
N PRO A 379 6.78 -11.02 8.57
CA PRO A 379 7.01 -10.40 9.88
C PRO A 379 8.10 -9.32 9.85
N SER A 380 9.17 -9.57 9.09
CA SER A 380 10.26 -8.61 8.91
C SER A 380 9.83 -7.38 8.11
N ILE A 381 9.03 -7.55 7.05
CA ILE A 381 8.47 -6.43 6.27
C ILE A 381 7.57 -5.55 7.15
N VAL A 382 6.72 -6.16 7.97
CA VAL A 382 5.82 -5.44 8.88
C VAL A 382 6.60 -4.67 9.94
N LEU A 383 7.61 -5.28 10.57
CA LEU A 383 8.47 -4.59 11.53
C LEU A 383 9.15 -3.36 10.91
N GLN A 384 9.73 -3.53 9.71
CA GLN A 384 10.41 -2.43 9.00
C GLN A 384 9.44 -1.32 8.60
N GLY A 385 8.23 -1.66 8.16
CA GLY A 385 7.18 -0.67 7.87
C GLY A 385 6.76 0.14 9.09
N ILE A 386 6.52 -0.52 10.23
CA ILE A 386 6.13 0.14 11.49
C ILE A 386 7.25 1.07 11.97
N LEU A 387 8.49 0.59 12.00
CA LEU A 387 9.63 1.42 12.40
C LEU A 387 9.80 2.62 11.48
N SER A 388 9.64 2.46 10.16
CA SER A 388 9.73 3.57 9.21
C SER A 388 8.66 4.64 9.46
N ILE A 389 7.45 4.23 9.84
CA ILE A 389 6.36 5.15 10.23
C ILE A 389 6.74 5.91 11.52
N ILE A 390 7.32 5.22 12.51
CA ILE A 390 7.77 5.84 13.77
C ILE A 390 8.83 6.92 13.52
N PHE A 391 9.79 6.69 12.61
CA PHE A 391 10.79 7.73 12.27
C PHE A 391 10.22 8.87 11.41
N CYS A 392 9.23 8.57 10.56
CA CYS A 392 8.64 9.53 9.63
C CYS A 392 7.77 10.61 10.32
N ILE A 393 7.02 10.26 11.38
CA ILE A 393 6.06 11.20 12.00
C ILE A 393 6.74 12.37 12.74
N PRO A 394 7.72 12.15 13.64
CA PRO A 394 8.27 13.22 14.46
C PRO A 394 9.39 14.03 13.78
N SER A 395 10.04 13.48 12.75
CA SER A 395 11.33 14.00 12.27
C SER A 395 11.26 14.70 10.91
N ASN A 396 12.26 15.53 10.62
CA ASN A 396 12.48 16.15 9.31
C ASN A 396 13.50 15.37 8.46
N ILE A 397 13.53 15.62 7.14
CA ILE A 397 14.46 14.96 6.21
C ILE A 397 15.92 15.18 6.62
N ASP A 398 16.33 16.42 6.91
CA ASP A 398 17.70 16.76 7.31
C ASP A 398 18.11 16.03 8.60
N GLU A 399 17.25 16.02 9.62
CA GLU A 399 17.50 15.35 10.91
C GLU A 399 17.63 13.83 10.76
N LEU A 400 16.79 13.23 9.92
CA LEU A 400 16.88 11.79 9.64
C LEU A 400 18.17 11.45 8.88
N ILE A 401 18.60 12.30 7.94
CA ILE A 401 19.89 12.13 7.24
C ILE A 401 21.05 12.21 8.26
N ASP A 402 20.99 13.14 9.20
CA ASP A 402 22.01 13.28 10.24
C ASP A 402 22.06 12.04 11.16
N VAL A 403 20.91 11.58 11.67
CA VAL A 403 20.80 10.37 12.52
C VAL A 403 21.26 9.11 11.79
N PHE A 404 20.85 8.96 10.52
CA PHE A 404 21.30 7.87 9.66
C PHE A 404 22.82 7.91 9.47
N SER A 405 23.36 9.06 9.06
CA SER A 405 24.77 9.22 8.74
C SER A 405 25.65 8.97 9.96
N PHE A 406 25.29 9.55 11.11
CA PHE A 406 25.97 9.32 12.37
C PHE A 406 26.04 7.83 12.71
N SER A 407 24.90 7.15 12.66
CA SER A 407 24.83 5.71 12.99
C SER A 407 25.59 4.86 11.97
N ALA A 408 25.49 5.18 10.68
CA ALA A 408 26.13 4.43 9.61
C ALA A 408 27.65 4.53 9.67
N TRP A 409 28.19 5.74 9.88
CA TRP A 409 29.64 5.98 9.88
C TRP A 409 30.37 5.35 11.08
N ILE A 410 29.68 5.11 12.21
CA ILE A 410 30.21 4.27 13.30
C ILE A 410 30.51 2.86 12.78
N PHE A 411 29.52 2.21 12.14
CA PHE A 411 29.64 0.83 11.68
C PHE A 411 30.46 0.67 10.40
N TYR A 412 30.47 1.68 9.53
CA TYR A 412 31.41 1.73 8.39
C TYR A 412 32.85 1.82 8.89
N GLY A 413 33.13 2.68 9.89
CA GLY A 413 34.43 2.76 10.55
C GLY A 413 34.87 1.43 11.17
N LEU A 414 33.97 0.75 11.89
CA LEU A 414 34.23 -0.59 12.45
C LEU A 414 34.48 -1.64 11.37
N THR A 415 33.79 -1.56 10.23
CA THR A 415 34.02 -2.48 9.10
C THR A 415 35.37 -2.22 8.45
N PHE A 416 35.80 -0.96 8.31
CA PHE A 416 37.16 -0.63 7.84
C PHE A 416 38.23 -1.14 8.82
N ALA A 417 37.98 -1.03 10.12
CA ALA A 417 38.83 -1.63 11.14
C ALA A 417 38.87 -3.16 11.02
N ALA A 418 37.74 -3.82 10.73
CA ALA A 418 37.69 -5.27 10.47
C ALA A 418 38.55 -5.64 9.24
N THR A 419 38.51 -4.86 8.16
CA THR A 419 39.38 -5.06 6.98
C THR A 419 40.86 -4.93 7.35
N LEU A 420 41.21 -3.95 8.19
CA LEU A 420 42.57 -3.79 8.71
C LEU A 420 43.00 -4.98 9.56
N CYS A 421 42.13 -5.46 10.45
CA CYS A 421 42.36 -6.64 11.30
C CYS A 421 42.64 -7.89 10.44
N CYS A 422 41.81 -8.13 9.42
CA CYS A 422 41.96 -9.22 8.46
C CYS A 422 43.32 -9.20 7.73
N LYS A 423 43.94 -8.02 7.52
CA LYS A 423 45.29 -7.96 6.93
C LYS A 423 46.36 -8.51 7.87
N PHE A 424 46.20 -8.35 9.18
CA PHE A 424 47.16 -8.82 10.16
C PHE A 424 46.92 -10.28 10.58
N THR A 425 45.66 -10.69 10.72
CA THR A 425 45.30 -12.05 11.18
C THR A 425 45.25 -13.06 10.02
N MET A 426 44.59 -12.72 8.91
CA MET A 426 44.38 -13.61 7.77
C MET A 426 45.41 -13.38 6.65
N LYS A 427 46.71 -13.45 6.95
CA LYS A 427 47.78 -13.17 5.97
C LYS A 427 47.74 -14.10 4.75
N LYS A 428 47.39 -15.38 4.94
CA LYS A 428 47.37 -16.41 3.88
C LYS A 428 46.10 -16.42 3.01
N ALA A 429 45.10 -15.59 3.31
CA ALA A 429 43.87 -15.53 2.52
C ALA A 429 44.14 -14.99 1.10
N LYS A 430 43.60 -15.67 0.08
CA LYS A 430 43.77 -15.28 -1.33
C LYS A 430 42.94 -14.02 -1.63
N ARG A 431 43.60 -12.87 -1.58
CA ARG A 431 43.03 -11.55 -1.92
C ARG A 431 43.09 -11.33 -3.43
N VAL A 432 41.94 -11.01 -4.03
CA VAL A 432 41.87 -10.63 -5.45
C VAL A 432 42.32 -9.18 -5.62
N ILE A 433 41.92 -8.33 -4.67
CA ILE A 433 42.39 -6.95 -4.50
C ILE A 433 42.87 -6.79 -3.06
N SER A 434 43.96 -6.07 -2.89
CA SER A 434 44.48 -5.65 -1.59
C SER A 434 44.59 -4.14 -1.57
N VAL A 435 43.70 -3.49 -0.82
CA VAL A 435 43.75 -2.05 -0.56
C VAL A 435 44.99 -1.74 0.28
N PRO A 436 45.80 -0.73 -0.08
CA PRO A 436 46.92 -0.29 0.75
C PRO A 436 46.49 0.09 2.18
N ILE A 437 47.26 -0.34 3.18
CA ILE A 437 47.00 -0.02 4.60
C ILE A 437 46.82 1.48 4.85
N PRO A 438 47.65 2.40 4.27
CA PRO A 438 47.46 3.84 4.48
C PRO A 438 46.07 4.34 4.09
N LEU A 439 45.48 3.81 3.01
CA LEU A 439 44.14 4.22 2.58
C LEU A 439 43.07 3.76 3.58
N ILE A 440 43.22 2.55 4.15
CA ILE A 440 42.31 2.04 5.18
C ILE A 440 42.39 2.92 6.44
N VAL A 441 43.59 3.31 6.86
CA VAL A 441 43.78 4.20 8.00
C VAL A 441 43.15 5.57 7.73
N ILE A 442 43.30 6.13 6.53
CA ILE A 442 42.67 7.39 6.15
C ILE A 442 41.14 7.32 6.27
N VAL A 443 40.49 6.28 5.74
CA VAL A 443 39.02 6.17 5.84
C VAL A 443 38.54 5.92 7.27
N ILE A 444 39.34 5.26 8.11
CA ILE A 444 39.05 5.15 9.54
C ILE A 444 39.11 6.53 10.21
N LEU A 445 40.15 7.34 9.94
CA LEU A 445 40.24 8.70 10.47
C LEU A 445 39.09 9.59 10.00
N ILE A 446 38.68 9.45 8.74
CA ILE A 446 37.50 10.15 8.19
C ILE A 446 36.23 9.69 8.92
N SER A 447 36.05 8.40 9.18
CA SER A 447 34.89 7.91 9.94
C SER A 447 34.85 8.48 11.36
N ILE A 448 35.99 8.58 12.05
CA ILE A 448 36.09 9.18 13.39
C ILE A 448 35.73 10.67 13.33
N TYR A 449 36.25 11.39 12.34
CA TYR A 449 35.92 12.80 12.11
C TYR A 449 34.41 12.99 11.87
N LEU A 450 33.81 12.15 11.03
CA LEU A 450 32.38 12.21 10.71
C LEU A 450 31.51 11.85 11.90
N VAL A 451 31.96 11.04 12.85
CA VAL A 451 31.19 10.75 14.08
C VAL A 451 31.32 11.89 15.11
N ILE A 452 32.51 12.44 15.29
CA ILE A 452 32.79 13.42 16.37
C ILE A 452 32.39 14.84 15.98
N ALA A 453 32.77 15.31 14.78
CA ALA A 453 32.61 16.72 14.42
C ALA A 453 31.14 17.18 14.38
N PRO A 454 30.17 16.42 13.81
CA PRO A 454 28.76 16.81 13.80
C PRO A 454 28.14 16.94 15.19
N VAL A 455 28.52 16.07 16.13
CA VAL A 455 28.05 16.13 17.52
C VAL A 455 28.52 17.40 18.22
N ILE A 456 29.75 17.85 17.93
CA ILE A 456 30.30 19.09 18.48
C ILE A 456 29.65 20.32 17.83
N VAL A 457 29.38 20.28 16.52
CA VAL A 457 28.82 21.40 15.76
C VAL A 457 27.37 21.65 16.11
N ASN A 458 26.57 20.58 16.09
CA ASN A 458 25.13 20.64 16.24
C ASN A 458 24.68 19.50 17.16
N PRO A 459 24.80 19.66 18.49
CA PRO A 459 24.40 18.63 19.44
C PRO A 459 22.88 18.45 19.43
N SER A 460 22.39 17.65 18.50
CA SER A 460 20.98 17.31 18.36
C SER A 460 20.60 16.19 19.34
N ILE A 461 19.34 16.22 19.81
CA ILE A 461 18.75 15.12 20.60
C ILE A 461 18.78 13.81 19.81
N GLY A 462 18.71 13.89 18.47
CA GLY A 462 18.80 12.75 17.57
C GLY A 462 20.08 11.93 17.76
N PHE A 463 21.24 12.57 17.89
CA PHE A 463 22.51 11.85 18.11
C PHE A 463 22.55 11.15 19.47
N LEU A 464 22.01 11.79 20.51
CA LEU A 464 21.90 11.20 21.85
C LEU A 464 20.96 10.00 21.84
N LEU A 465 19.79 10.12 21.21
CA LEU A 465 18.81 9.04 21.10
C LEU A 465 19.34 7.86 20.26
N ALA A 466 20.06 8.15 19.17
CA ALA A 466 20.73 7.12 18.37
C ALA A 466 21.79 6.38 19.19
N THR A 467 22.66 7.10 19.90
CA THR A 467 23.69 6.51 20.77
C THR A 467 23.05 5.66 21.88
N PHE A 468 22.00 6.18 22.53
CA PHE A 468 21.26 5.44 23.54
C PHE A 468 20.64 4.16 22.96
N LEU A 469 19.98 4.23 21.80
CA LEU A 469 19.32 3.09 21.18
C LEU A 469 20.33 2.02 20.71
N ILE A 470 21.52 2.43 20.23
CA ILE A 470 22.63 1.51 19.92
C ILE A 470 23.08 0.78 21.19
N LEU A 471 23.38 1.51 22.26
CA LEU A 471 23.84 0.93 23.52
C LEU A 471 22.75 0.08 24.21
N PHE A 472 21.48 0.48 24.07
CA PHE A 472 20.33 -0.26 24.58
C PHE A 472 20.22 -1.66 23.98
N GLY A 473 20.75 -1.88 22.76
CA GLY A 473 20.89 -3.21 22.19
C GLY A 473 21.63 -4.18 23.12
N MET A 474 22.59 -3.72 23.92
CA MET A 474 23.33 -4.55 24.88
C MET A 474 22.43 -5.13 25.98
N VAL A 475 21.35 -4.43 26.36
CA VAL A 475 20.37 -4.91 27.34
C VAL A 475 19.66 -6.16 26.84
N PHE A 476 19.48 -6.30 25.53
CA PHE A 476 18.91 -7.49 24.90
C PHE A 476 19.97 -8.54 24.56
N TYR A 477 21.20 -8.11 24.22
CA TYR A 477 22.29 -9.03 23.91
C TYR A 477 22.59 -9.98 25.08
N TYR A 478 22.77 -9.44 26.29
CA TYR A 478 23.20 -10.27 27.42
C TYR A 478 22.17 -11.35 27.80
N PRO A 479 20.88 -11.05 28.04
CA PRO A 479 19.91 -12.08 28.40
C PRO A 479 19.61 -13.05 27.25
N PHE A 480 19.33 -12.54 26.05
CA PHE A 480 18.74 -13.35 24.97
C PHE A 480 19.77 -14.02 24.07
N VAL A 481 20.93 -13.40 23.86
CA VAL A 481 21.98 -13.93 22.97
C VAL A 481 23.09 -14.59 23.76
N TYR A 482 23.58 -13.94 24.82
CA TYR A 482 24.70 -14.44 25.61
C TYR A 482 24.28 -15.52 26.62
N TYR A 483 23.27 -15.24 27.43
CA TYR A 483 22.75 -16.21 28.42
C TYR A 483 21.68 -17.14 27.84
N GLN A 484 21.24 -16.92 26.60
CA GLN A 484 20.21 -17.71 25.93
C GLN A 484 18.95 -17.93 26.80
N VAL A 485 18.53 -16.88 27.51
CA VAL A 485 17.33 -16.91 28.34
C VAL A 485 16.12 -16.98 27.43
N GLU A 486 15.48 -18.16 27.38
CA GLU A 486 14.22 -18.37 26.70
C GLU A 486 13.07 -17.87 27.58
N LEU A 487 12.22 -16.98 27.05
CA LEU A 487 10.98 -16.58 27.72
C LEU A 487 9.91 -17.65 27.47
N ASP A 488 9.27 -18.15 28.52
CA ASP A 488 8.19 -19.15 28.43
C ASP A 488 7.05 -18.71 27.50
N CYS A 489 6.77 -17.41 27.38
CA CYS A 489 5.77 -16.86 26.46
C CYS A 489 6.15 -16.93 24.98
N MET A 490 7.44 -17.06 24.64
CA MET A 490 7.91 -17.27 23.27
C MET A 490 7.87 -18.76 22.88
N ASN A 491 7.96 -19.66 23.86
CA ASN A 491 7.86 -21.11 23.68
C ASN A 491 6.41 -21.64 23.75
N ASP A 492 5.43 -20.78 24.04
CA ASP A 492 4.03 -21.18 24.01
C ASP A 492 3.65 -21.56 22.58
N LYS A 493 3.65 -22.87 22.33
CA LYS A 493 3.25 -23.47 21.06
C LYS A 493 1.88 -22.96 20.65
N ASN A 494 1.03 -22.44 21.53
CA ASN A 494 -0.26 -21.85 21.16
C ASN A 494 -0.15 -20.44 20.56
N ILE A 495 0.85 -19.62 20.90
CA ILE A 495 1.09 -18.29 20.28
C ILE A 495 1.79 -18.46 18.93
N THR A 496 2.80 -19.33 18.88
CA THR A 496 3.48 -19.73 17.64
C THR A 496 2.54 -20.54 16.74
N ALA A 497 1.62 -21.34 17.30
CA ALA A 497 0.52 -21.98 16.57
C ALA A 497 -0.57 -21.01 16.17
N THR A 498 -1.03 -20.04 16.98
CA THR A 498 -2.08 -19.10 16.53
C THR A 498 -1.58 -18.14 15.46
N MET A 499 -0.29 -17.75 15.49
CA MET A 499 0.33 -17.00 14.39
C MET A 499 0.58 -17.88 13.14
N SER A 500 0.94 -19.16 13.31
CA SER A 500 1.13 -20.12 12.19
C SER A 500 -0.15 -20.82 11.69
N LEU A 501 -1.26 -20.75 12.43
CA LEU A 501 -2.58 -21.29 12.06
C LEU A 501 -3.38 -20.28 11.24
N ASN A 502 -3.14 -18.97 11.42
CA ASN A 502 -3.75 -17.91 10.60
C ASN A 502 -2.87 -17.46 9.42
N SER A 503 -1.57 -17.76 9.45
CA SER A 503 -0.68 -17.55 8.32
C SER A 503 0.17 -18.79 8.14
N SER A 504 0.10 -19.40 6.97
CA SER A 504 0.93 -20.52 6.53
C SER A 504 2.42 -20.13 6.55
N MET A 505 3.00 -19.93 7.74
CA MET A 505 4.40 -19.59 7.96
C MET A 505 5.15 -20.87 8.30
N THR A 506 6.27 -21.07 7.63
CA THR A 506 7.10 -22.26 7.82
C THR A 506 8.53 -21.78 7.96
N ASP A 507 9.21 -22.25 9.01
CA ASP A 507 10.66 -22.15 9.09
C ASP A 507 11.26 -22.94 7.91
N ILE A 508 12.17 -22.32 7.17
CA ILE A 508 12.86 -22.93 6.03
C ILE A 508 13.59 -24.20 6.45
N ASN A 509 14.12 -24.25 7.68
CA ASN A 509 14.82 -25.43 8.18
C ASN A 509 13.85 -26.62 8.37
N SER A 510 12.58 -26.36 8.65
CA SER A 510 11.52 -27.37 8.77
C SER A 510 11.05 -27.92 7.41
N ILE A 511 11.07 -27.11 6.35
CA ILE A 511 10.74 -27.56 4.98
C ILE A 511 11.85 -28.47 4.44
N HIS A 512 13.12 -28.15 4.70
CA HIS A 512 14.23 -28.98 4.25
C HIS A 512 14.45 -30.25 5.09
N ARG A 513 14.20 -30.23 6.40
CA ARG A 513 14.12 -31.49 7.19
C ARG A 513 12.99 -32.41 6.72
N ARG A 514 11.85 -31.84 6.29
CA ARG A 514 10.77 -32.64 5.71
C ARG A 514 11.07 -33.14 4.30
N GLN A 515 11.75 -32.38 3.44
CA GLN A 515 12.15 -32.86 2.11
C GLN A 515 13.30 -33.88 2.15
N SER A 516 14.19 -33.82 3.15
CA SER A 516 15.23 -34.83 3.38
C SER A 516 14.68 -36.13 3.98
N ASN A 517 13.67 -36.05 4.86
CA ASN A 517 13.07 -37.24 5.47
C ASN A 517 11.91 -37.84 4.65
N SER A 518 11.28 -37.07 3.74
CA SER A 518 10.21 -37.57 2.87
C SER A 518 10.73 -38.32 1.63
N PHE A 519 12.03 -38.28 1.34
CA PHE A 519 12.60 -39.00 0.18
C PHE A 519 13.16 -40.39 0.53
N ILE A 520 13.23 -40.78 1.81
CA ILE A 520 13.72 -42.11 2.23
C ILE A 520 12.61 -42.99 2.84
N ILE A 521 11.49 -42.41 3.30
CA ILE A 521 10.37 -43.21 3.86
C ILE A 521 9.24 -43.47 2.84
N GLN A 522 9.26 -42.80 1.67
CA GLN A 522 8.17 -42.87 0.69
C GLN A 522 8.50 -43.69 -0.57
N GLN A 523 9.44 -44.63 -0.48
CA GLN A 523 9.79 -45.53 -1.60
C GLN A 523 9.78 -47.03 -1.25
N GLN A 524 9.27 -47.42 -0.07
CA GLN A 524 9.07 -48.84 0.30
C GLN A 524 7.65 -49.24 0.73
N HIS A 525 6.68 -48.31 0.75
CA HIS A 525 5.29 -48.62 1.14
C HIS A 525 4.24 -48.45 0.01
N LEU A 526 4.65 -48.28 -1.25
CA LEU A 526 3.74 -47.97 -2.35
C LEU A 526 3.61 -49.06 -3.44
N THR A 527 3.98 -50.31 -3.16
CA THR A 527 3.95 -51.40 -4.16
C THR A 527 3.13 -52.64 -3.81
N SER A 528 2.20 -52.58 -2.85
CA SER A 528 1.35 -53.75 -2.54
C SER A 528 -0.13 -53.48 -2.25
N GLU A 529 -0.60 -52.23 -2.16
CA GLU A 529 -2.02 -51.95 -1.83
C GLU A 529 -2.82 -51.19 -2.91
N LYS A 530 -2.31 -51.08 -4.14
CA LYS A 530 -2.98 -50.35 -5.24
C LYS A 530 -3.48 -51.19 -6.40
N ILE A 531 -3.67 -52.50 -6.20
CA ILE A 531 -4.24 -53.37 -7.24
C ILE A 531 -5.66 -53.90 -6.91
N ASN A 532 -6.11 -53.90 -5.65
CA ASN A 532 -7.44 -54.47 -5.29
C ASN A 532 -8.53 -53.47 -4.87
N ARG A 533 -8.32 -52.16 -5.01
CA ARG A 533 -9.29 -51.15 -4.55
C ARG A 533 -9.80 -50.23 -5.67
N LYS A 534 -9.97 -50.77 -6.88
CA LYS A 534 -10.46 -50.02 -8.04
C LYS A 534 -11.84 -50.40 -8.56
N ASN A 535 -12.53 -51.38 -7.96
CA ASN A 535 -13.84 -51.86 -8.43
C ASN A 535 -14.97 -51.85 -7.36
N SER A 536 -14.84 -51.13 -6.24
CA SER A 536 -15.88 -51.13 -5.19
C SER A 536 -16.21 -49.76 -4.57
N LEU A 537 -15.89 -48.66 -5.23
CA LEU A 537 -16.19 -47.29 -4.73
C LEU A 537 -16.76 -46.44 -5.88
N ARG A 538 -17.83 -46.92 -6.50
CA ARG A 538 -18.61 -46.15 -7.48
C ARG A 538 -20.06 -45.90 -7.09
N ASP A 539 -20.50 -46.40 -5.95
CA ASP A 539 -21.79 -46.06 -5.38
C ASP A 539 -21.55 -45.42 -4.01
N GLU A 540 -22.23 -44.30 -3.75
CA GLU A 540 -22.19 -43.45 -2.55
C GLU A 540 -21.07 -42.38 -2.49
N LEU A 541 -21.16 -41.38 -3.38
CA LEU A 541 -20.74 -40.01 -3.06
C LEU A 541 -22.01 -39.18 -2.82
N PRO A 542 -22.32 -38.75 -1.59
CA PRO A 542 -23.33 -37.73 -1.38
C PRO A 542 -22.81 -36.45 -2.04
N THR A 543 -23.58 -35.89 -2.97
CA THR A 543 -23.41 -34.53 -3.48
C THR A 543 -23.68 -33.55 -2.33
N ASN A 544 -22.69 -33.34 -1.47
CA ASN A 544 -22.71 -32.26 -0.49
C ASN A 544 -22.50 -30.94 -1.25
N GLU A 545 -23.60 -30.34 -1.71
CA GLU A 545 -23.60 -28.93 -2.07
C GLU A 545 -23.04 -28.13 -0.87
N VAL A 546 -21.97 -27.39 -1.10
CA VAL A 546 -21.39 -26.48 -0.10
C VAL A 546 -22.40 -25.36 0.12
N THR A 547 -23.23 -25.49 1.15
CA THR A 547 -24.24 -24.48 1.52
C THR A 547 -23.63 -23.48 2.52
N LEU A 548 -23.89 -22.18 2.31
CA LEU A 548 -23.41 -21.12 3.19
C LEU A 548 -24.08 -21.23 4.58
N GLN A 549 -23.31 -21.04 5.66
CA GLN A 549 -23.82 -21.13 7.03
C GLN A 549 -24.69 -19.92 7.40
N ARG A 550 -25.96 -20.17 7.78
CA ARG A 550 -26.93 -19.16 8.23
C ARG A 550 -26.61 -18.65 9.65
N HIS A 551 -25.91 -17.53 9.75
CA HIS A 551 -25.47 -16.97 11.03
C HIS A 551 -26.07 -15.59 11.37
N LEU A 552 -26.56 -14.84 10.38
CA LEU A 552 -27.06 -13.46 10.57
C LEU A 552 -28.48 -13.44 11.14
N GLY A 553 -28.69 -12.82 12.30
CA GLY A 553 -30.02 -12.63 12.90
C GLY A 553 -30.73 -11.35 12.41
N LEU A 554 -31.96 -11.10 12.91
CA LEU A 554 -32.74 -9.90 12.58
C LEU A 554 -32.00 -8.60 12.93
N PHE A 555 -31.45 -8.50 14.14
CA PHE A 555 -30.69 -7.31 14.58
C PHE A 555 -29.47 -7.08 13.69
N SER A 556 -28.73 -8.15 13.36
CA SER A 556 -27.60 -8.07 12.42
C SER A 556 -28.05 -7.61 11.03
N GLY A 557 -29.21 -8.05 10.55
CA GLY A 557 -29.80 -7.60 9.28
C GLY A 557 -30.18 -6.12 9.29
N VAL A 558 -30.80 -5.63 10.37
CA VAL A 558 -31.10 -4.19 10.54
C VAL A 558 -29.81 -3.37 10.56
N CYS A 559 -28.84 -3.74 11.38
CA CYS A 559 -27.55 -3.05 11.46
C CYS A 559 -26.79 -3.09 10.13
N PHE A 560 -26.90 -4.18 9.37
CA PHE A 560 -26.29 -4.31 8.05
C PHE A 560 -26.89 -3.31 7.05
N ILE A 561 -28.23 -3.24 6.95
CA ILE A 561 -28.89 -2.26 6.07
C ILE A 561 -28.54 -0.84 6.50
N VAL A 562 -28.67 -0.52 7.79
CA VAL A 562 -28.36 0.81 8.31
C VAL A 562 -26.90 1.17 8.03
N GLY A 563 -25.95 0.26 8.25
CA GLY A 563 -24.52 0.52 8.05
C GLY A 563 -24.08 0.64 6.59
N ILE A 564 -24.84 0.06 5.64
CA ILE A 564 -24.60 0.22 4.21
C ILE A 564 -25.20 1.53 3.70
N ILE A 565 -26.47 1.80 4.04
CA ILE A 565 -27.16 3.00 3.57
C ILE A 565 -26.54 4.25 4.19
N ILE A 566 -26.28 4.23 5.51
CA ILE A 566 -25.57 5.32 6.18
C ILE A 566 -24.11 5.29 5.72
N GLY A 567 -23.84 6.07 4.69
CA GLY A 567 -22.53 6.23 4.08
C GLY A 567 -22.08 7.69 4.03
N SER A 568 -21.21 8.01 3.07
CA SER A 568 -20.81 9.39 2.83
C SER A 568 -21.82 10.21 2.01
N GLY A 569 -22.88 9.56 1.49
CA GLY A 569 -23.91 10.21 0.70
C GLY A 569 -24.59 11.39 1.42
N ILE A 570 -24.86 11.28 2.72
CA ILE A 570 -25.45 12.38 3.52
C ILE A 570 -24.55 13.63 3.63
N PHE A 571 -23.25 13.50 3.35
CA PHE A 571 -22.29 14.61 3.37
C PHE A 571 -22.08 15.23 1.98
N VAL A 572 -22.61 14.61 0.92
CA VAL A 572 -22.44 15.06 -0.48
C VAL A 572 -23.78 15.50 -1.06
N SER A 573 -24.80 14.65 -0.94
CA SER A 573 -26.12 14.82 -1.53
C SER A 573 -26.88 16.10 -1.12
N PRO A 574 -26.74 16.69 0.09
CA PRO A 574 -27.47 17.91 0.43
C PRO A 574 -27.27 19.06 -0.56
N LYS A 575 -26.04 19.20 -1.11
CA LYS A 575 -25.72 20.20 -2.13
C LYS A 575 -26.47 19.94 -3.43
N GLY A 576 -26.42 18.71 -3.94
CA GLY A 576 -27.11 18.32 -5.17
C GLY A 576 -28.64 18.40 -5.05
N VAL A 577 -29.22 17.97 -3.92
CA VAL A 577 -30.66 18.09 -3.66
C VAL A 577 -31.06 19.57 -3.62
N LEU A 578 -30.36 20.41 -2.86
CA LEU A 578 -30.69 21.83 -2.76
C LEU A 578 -30.54 22.56 -4.10
N ARG A 579 -29.56 22.19 -4.92
CA ARG A 579 -29.37 22.74 -6.27
C ARG A 579 -30.56 22.45 -7.17
N GLY A 580 -31.13 21.25 -7.08
CA GLY A 580 -32.32 20.87 -7.86
C GLY A 580 -33.64 21.44 -7.32
N THR A 581 -33.74 21.76 -6.02
CA THR A 581 -34.98 22.28 -5.42
C THR A 581 -35.04 23.80 -5.26
N GLU A 582 -33.89 24.47 -5.20
CA GLU A 582 -33.72 25.93 -4.97
C GLU A 582 -34.33 26.46 -3.65
N SER A 583 -34.90 25.56 -2.84
CA SER A 583 -35.69 25.83 -1.66
C SER A 583 -35.43 24.80 -0.57
N VAL A 584 -35.39 25.25 0.69
CA VAL A 584 -35.09 24.44 1.86
C VAL A 584 -36.25 23.49 2.16
N GLY A 585 -37.49 23.99 2.09
CA GLY A 585 -38.71 23.22 2.33
C GLY A 585 -38.86 22.09 1.32
N LEU A 586 -38.69 22.38 0.02
CA LEU A 586 -38.74 21.35 -1.01
C LEU A 586 -37.55 20.38 -0.89
N CYS A 587 -36.35 20.83 -0.50
CA CYS A 587 -35.21 19.95 -0.23
C CYS A 587 -35.55 18.88 0.82
N LEU A 588 -36.14 19.28 1.96
CA LEU A 588 -36.56 18.34 3.01
C LEU A 588 -37.66 17.37 2.53
N ILE A 589 -38.60 17.83 1.70
CA ILE A 589 -39.63 16.97 1.09
C ILE A 589 -38.98 15.92 0.17
N ILE A 590 -37.96 16.29 -0.61
CA ILE A 590 -37.25 15.35 -1.49
C ILE A 590 -36.47 14.31 -0.69
N TRP A 591 -35.91 14.66 0.47
CA TRP A 591 -35.29 13.69 1.38
C TRP A 591 -36.28 12.66 1.92
N ILE A 592 -37.50 13.09 2.27
CA ILE A 592 -38.59 12.18 2.69
C ILE A 592 -39.04 11.34 1.49
N GLY A 593 -39.25 11.96 0.33
CA GLY A 593 -39.69 11.29 -0.90
C GLY A 593 -38.69 10.23 -1.36
N SER A 594 -37.39 10.52 -1.32
CA SER A 594 -36.33 9.57 -1.68
C SER A 594 -36.29 8.37 -0.73
N GLY A 595 -36.51 8.62 0.57
CA GLY A 595 -36.60 7.57 1.58
C GLY A 595 -37.83 6.68 1.42
N LEU A 596 -39.00 7.28 1.18
CA LEU A 596 -40.23 6.54 0.91
C LEU A 596 -40.13 5.71 -0.38
N LEU A 597 -39.55 6.29 -1.44
CA LEU A 597 -39.32 5.57 -2.70
C LEU A 597 -38.37 4.37 -2.49
N SER A 598 -37.32 4.55 -1.69
CA SER A 598 -36.39 3.47 -1.32
C SER A 598 -37.08 2.37 -0.50
N LEU A 599 -37.98 2.73 0.42
CA LEU A 599 -38.78 1.76 1.19
C LEU A 599 -39.69 0.94 0.29
N LEU A 600 -40.38 1.61 -0.64
CA LEU A 600 -41.24 0.96 -1.62
C LEU A 600 -40.45 0.02 -2.55
N GLY A 601 -39.30 0.47 -3.06
CA GLY A 601 -38.40 -0.35 -3.88
C GLY A 601 -37.85 -1.57 -3.11
N ALA A 602 -37.44 -1.37 -1.85
CA ALA A 602 -36.94 -2.43 -1.00
C ALA A 602 -38.01 -3.49 -0.68
N LEU A 603 -39.28 -3.10 -0.53
CA LEU A 603 -40.38 -4.05 -0.36
C LEU A 603 -40.60 -4.91 -1.63
N CYS A 604 -40.49 -4.32 -2.83
CA CYS A 604 -40.54 -5.08 -4.09
C CYS A 604 -39.39 -6.08 -4.19
N TYR A 605 -38.19 -5.69 -3.74
CA TYR A 605 -37.02 -6.57 -3.65
C TYR A 605 -37.22 -7.66 -2.60
N ALA A 606 -37.80 -7.35 -1.45
CA ALA A 606 -38.11 -8.34 -0.42
C ALA A 606 -39.09 -9.40 -0.94
N GLU A 607 -40.13 -8.99 -1.67
CA GLU A 607 -41.06 -9.94 -2.29
C GLU A 607 -40.32 -10.88 -3.26
N ILE A 608 -39.64 -10.34 -4.28
CA ILE A 608 -38.97 -11.19 -5.28
C ILE A 608 -37.84 -12.03 -4.69
N GLY A 609 -37.10 -11.52 -3.71
CA GLY A 609 -36.05 -12.25 -2.99
C GLY A 609 -36.55 -13.38 -2.10
N THR A 610 -37.81 -13.32 -1.65
CA THR A 610 -38.45 -14.46 -0.96
C THR A 610 -39.04 -15.49 -1.92
N VAL A 611 -39.38 -15.09 -3.14
CA VAL A 611 -39.90 -15.98 -4.19
C VAL A 611 -38.76 -16.72 -4.91
N ILE A 612 -37.64 -16.03 -5.18
CA ILE A 612 -36.45 -16.55 -5.86
C ILE A 612 -35.26 -16.49 -4.88
N PRO A 613 -35.12 -17.46 -3.96
CA PRO A 613 -34.05 -17.46 -2.96
C PRO A 613 -32.75 -18.03 -3.53
N ARG A 614 -32.18 -17.37 -4.55
CA ARG A 614 -30.91 -17.75 -5.16
C ARG A 614 -29.83 -16.68 -5.00
N ASN A 615 -28.58 -17.12 -4.92
CA ASN A 615 -27.41 -16.24 -4.98
C ASN A 615 -27.37 -15.44 -6.29
N GLY A 616 -26.92 -14.18 -6.19
CA GLY A 616 -26.79 -13.26 -7.32
C GLY A 616 -27.86 -12.16 -7.42
N ALA A 617 -28.82 -12.15 -6.49
CA ALA A 617 -29.84 -11.10 -6.33
C ALA A 617 -30.42 -10.63 -7.67
N GLU A 618 -30.10 -9.42 -8.13
CA GLU A 618 -30.64 -8.82 -9.35
C GLU A 618 -30.38 -9.65 -10.61
N ILE A 619 -29.23 -10.32 -10.72
CA ILE A 619 -28.92 -11.22 -11.84
C ILE A 619 -29.94 -12.37 -11.88
N ALA A 620 -30.19 -12.98 -10.72
CA ALA A 620 -31.15 -14.08 -10.59
C ALA A 620 -32.59 -13.60 -10.80
N TYR A 621 -32.95 -12.43 -10.24
CA TYR A 621 -34.29 -11.85 -10.37
C TYR A 621 -34.64 -11.51 -11.81
N MET A 622 -33.71 -10.96 -12.58
CA MET A 622 -33.95 -10.68 -14.00
C MET A 622 -33.99 -11.97 -14.82
N LYS A 623 -33.04 -12.88 -14.59
CA LYS A 623 -32.97 -14.15 -15.33
C LYS A 623 -34.24 -14.98 -15.15
N GLU A 624 -34.72 -15.13 -13.92
CA GLU A 624 -35.89 -15.97 -13.62
C GLU A 624 -37.21 -15.21 -13.69
N GLY A 625 -37.25 -13.98 -13.19
CA GLY A 625 -38.47 -13.18 -13.16
C GLY A 625 -38.91 -12.72 -14.54
N ILE A 626 -38.01 -12.08 -15.31
CA ILE A 626 -38.31 -11.71 -16.70
C ILE A 626 -38.30 -12.95 -17.60
N GLY A 627 -37.39 -13.90 -17.34
CA GLY A 627 -37.33 -15.17 -18.07
C GLY A 627 -38.60 -16.01 -17.96
N SER A 628 -39.38 -15.85 -16.89
CA SER A 628 -40.69 -16.52 -16.74
C SER A 628 -41.72 -16.11 -17.80
N VAL A 629 -41.55 -14.93 -18.42
CA VAL A 629 -42.36 -14.47 -19.56
C VAL A 629 -41.67 -14.80 -20.87
N HIS A 630 -40.37 -14.47 -20.97
CA HIS A 630 -39.58 -14.75 -22.16
C HIS A 630 -38.11 -15.02 -21.79
N GLU A 631 -37.73 -16.28 -21.83
CA GLU A 631 -36.40 -16.78 -21.40
C GLU A 631 -35.24 -15.94 -21.95
N ARG A 632 -35.22 -15.68 -23.27
CA ARG A 632 -34.14 -14.91 -23.91
C ARG A 632 -34.03 -13.46 -23.44
N ILE A 633 -35.16 -12.80 -23.15
CA ILE A 633 -35.14 -11.40 -22.70
C ILE A 633 -34.62 -11.37 -21.26
N GLY A 634 -35.03 -12.33 -20.43
CA GLY A 634 -34.49 -12.50 -19.08
C GLY A 634 -32.98 -12.71 -19.06
N GLU A 635 -32.44 -13.53 -19.96
CA GLU A 635 -31.00 -13.77 -20.08
C GLU A 635 -30.23 -12.53 -20.55
N ILE A 636 -30.73 -11.80 -21.55
CA ILE A 636 -30.15 -10.54 -22.01
C ILE A 636 -30.15 -9.49 -20.89
N SER A 637 -31.28 -9.32 -20.18
CA SER A 637 -31.39 -8.37 -19.08
C SER A 637 -30.41 -8.69 -17.94
N ALA A 638 -30.30 -9.96 -17.55
CA ALA A 638 -29.37 -10.41 -16.52
C ALA A 638 -27.90 -10.19 -16.92
N TYR A 639 -27.55 -10.49 -18.18
CA TYR A 639 -26.21 -10.22 -18.71
C TYR A 639 -25.90 -8.71 -18.72
N LEU A 640 -26.81 -7.88 -19.24
CA LEU A 640 -26.63 -6.44 -19.31
C LEU A 640 -26.50 -5.81 -17.93
N PHE A 641 -27.25 -6.32 -16.94
CA PHE A 641 -27.09 -5.88 -15.55
C PHE A 641 -25.69 -6.24 -15.02
N ASN A 642 -25.22 -7.46 -15.24
CA ASN A 642 -23.89 -7.87 -14.80
C ASN A 642 -22.77 -7.04 -15.48
N TRP A 643 -22.88 -6.83 -16.80
CA TRP A 643 -21.99 -5.96 -17.58
C TRP A 643 -21.95 -4.52 -17.04
N THR A 644 -23.14 -3.94 -16.82
CA THR A 644 -23.26 -2.57 -16.31
C THR A 644 -22.80 -2.47 -14.87
N SER A 645 -23.06 -3.48 -14.04
CA SER A 645 -22.61 -3.51 -12.66
C SER A 645 -21.09 -3.50 -12.56
N ALA A 646 -20.41 -4.32 -13.39
CA ALA A 646 -18.96 -4.48 -13.38
C ALA A 646 -18.19 -3.29 -13.99
N LEU A 647 -18.79 -2.57 -14.94
CA LEU A 647 -18.12 -1.47 -15.66
C LEU A 647 -18.59 -0.07 -15.27
N ILE A 648 -19.82 0.07 -14.77
CA ILE A 648 -20.44 1.36 -14.45
C ILE A 648 -20.78 1.44 -12.97
N LEU A 649 -21.73 0.63 -12.47
CA LEU A 649 -22.35 0.88 -11.17
C LEU A 649 -21.35 0.76 -10.01
N LYS A 650 -20.67 -0.38 -9.90
CA LYS A 650 -19.73 -0.61 -8.79
C LYS A 650 -18.47 0.25 -8.90
N PRO A 651 -17.83 0.38 -10.08
CA PRO A 651 -16.69 1.28 -10.23
C PRO A 651 -17.02 2.76 -9.97
N ALA A 652 -18.17 3.25 -10.46
CA ALA A 652 -18.59 4.63 -10.21
C ALA A 652 -18.86 4.88 -8.72
N SER A 653 -19.50 3.93 -8.03
CA SER A 653 -19.70 4.00 -6.57
C SER A 653 -18.36 4.11 -5.82
N ILE A 654 -17.37 3.27 -6.16
CA ILE A 654 -16.03 3.32 -5.56
C ILE A 654 -15.34 4.67 -5.85
N ALA A 655 -15.45 5.17 -7.09
CA ALA A 655 -14.88 6.45 -7.50
C ALA A 655 -15.50 7.63 -6.73
N ILE A 656 -16.84 7.67 -6.59
CA ILE A 656 -17.56 8.70 -5.82
C ILE A 656 -17.09 8.70 -4.36
N LEU A 657 -16.99 7.52 -3.75
CA LEU A 657 -16.62 7.35 -2.34
C LEU A 657 -15.16 7.74 -2.08
N THR A 658 -14.24 7.38 -2.98
CA THR A 658 -12.82 7.74 -2.87
C THR A 658 -12.56 9.22 -3.18
N LEU A 659 -13.29 9.84 -4.11
CA LEU A 659 -13.26 11.29 -4.34
C LEU A 659 -13.80 12.06 -3.12
N THR A 660 -14.91 11.59 -2.55
CA THR A 660 -15.48 12.17 -1.33
C THR A 660 -14.50 12.08 -0.17
N PHE A 661 -13.85 10.92 0.00
CA PHE A 661 -12.77 10.75 0.99
C PHE A 661 -11.71 11.83 0.80
N SER A 662 -11.16 11.96 -0.41
CA SER A 662 -10.07 12.90 -0.69
C SER A 662 -10.46 14.36 -0.46
N GLN A 663 -11.67 14.75 -0.88
CA GLN A 663 -12.15 16.11 -0.71
C GLN A 663 -12.28 16.47 0.78
N TYR A 664 -12.92 15.61 1.57
CA TYR A 664 -13.07 15.85 3.02
C TYR A 664 -11.75 15.73 3.78
N PHE A 665 -10.90 14.79 3.40
CA PHE A 665 -9.59 14.60 4.00
C PHE A 665 -8.67 15.82 3.78
N LEU A 666 -8.60 16.30 2.53
CA LEU A 666 -7.80 17.47 2.18
C LEU A 666 -8.38 18.75 2.77
N SER A 667 -9.70 18.96 2.78
CA SER A 667 -10.32 20.10 3.46
C SER A 667 -10.01 20.14 4.96
N GLY A 668 -9.82 18.98 5.61
CA GLY A 668 -9.42 18.93 7.01
C GLY A 668 -7.95 19.27 7.27
N ILE A 669 -7.08 19.06 6.28
CA ILE A 669 -5.64 19.30 6.38
C ILE A 669 -5.26 20.70 5.88
N LEU A 670 -5.87 21.14 4.77
CA LEU A 670 -5.65 22.40 4.08
C LEU A 670 -6.72 23.43 4.48
N ILE A 671 -6.76 23.79 5.76
CA ILE A 671 -7.81 24.66 6.32
C ILE A 671 -7.80 26.06 5.65
N ASP A 672 -6.62 26.58 5.33
CA ASP A 672 -6.44 27.93 4.78
C ASP A 672 -6.33 27.97 3.24
N CYS A 673 -6.39 26.80 2.57
CA CYS A 673 -6.17 26.70 1.13
C CYS A 673 -7.17 25.72 0.50
N ALA A 674 -7.89 26.17 -0.55
CA ALA A 674 -8.77 25.27 -1.28
C ALA A 674 -7.93 24.19 -2.00
N PRO A 675 -8.20 22.89 -1.79
CA PRO A 675 -7.45 21.83 -2.46
C PRO A 675 -7.68 21.90 -3.97
N SER A 676 -6.59 21.81 -4.75
CA SER A 676 -6.68 21.74 -6.21
C SER A 676 -7.42 20.46 -6.63
N GLU A 677 -8.17 20.52 -7.74
CA GLU A 677 -8.93 19.36 -8.24
C GLU A 677 -8.00 18.17 -8.54
N GLN A 678 -6.79 18.45 -9.02
CA GLN A 678 -5.78 17.44 -9.30
C GLN A 678 -5.33 16.73 -8.01
N LEU A 679 -5.12 17.46 -6.92
CA LEU A 679 -4.74 16.88 -5.63
C LEU A 679 -5.84 15.96 -5.07
N VAL A 680 -7.10 16.36 -5.21
CA VAL A 680 -8.26 15.54 -4.80
C VAL A 680 -8.30 14.23 -5.59
N LYS A 681 -8.16 14.29 -6.92
CA LYS A 681 -8.17 13.10 -7.80
C LYS A 681 -7.00 12.17 -7.52
N MET A 682 -5.80 12.70 -7.35
CA MET A 682 -4.61 11.88 -7.08
C MET A 682 -4.68 11.22 -5.70
N THR A 683 -5.17 11.94 -4.69
CA THR A 683 -5.43 11.36 -3.36
C THR A 683 -6.50 10.26 -3.43
N ALA A 684 -7.50 10.40 -4.33
CA ALA A 684 -8.54 9.40 -4.51
C ALA A 684 -7.99 8.13 -5.16
N VAL A 685 -7.19 8.27 -6.22
CA VAL A 685 -6.47 7.16 -6.86
C VAL A 685 -5.55 6.45 -5.86
N PHE A 686 -4.82 7.21 -5.05
CA PHE A 686 -3.95 6.65 -4.02
C PHE A 686 -4.75 5.83 -2.99
N THR A 687 -5.86 6.38 -2.52
CA THR A 687 -6.78 5.71 -1.58
C THR A 687 -7.36 4.44 -2.20
N LEU A 688 -7.73 4.49 -3.47
CA LEU A 688 -8.28 3.36 -4.21
C LEU A 688 -7.25 2.22 -4.34
N LEU A 689 -6.01 2.55 -4.69
CA LEU A 689 -4.91 1.58 -4.72
C LEU A 689 -4.70 0.94 -3.34
N MET A 690 -4.74 1.73 -2.26
CA MET A 690 -4.69 1.19 -0.90
C MET A 690 -5.83 0.20 -0.63
N LEU A 691 -7.06 0.54 -0.98
CA LEU A 691 -8.24 -0.33 -0.79
C LEU A 691 -8.15 -1.63 -1.62
N MET A 692 -7.71 -1.55 -2.88
CA MET A 692 -7.47 -2.75 -3.72
C MET A 692 -6.47 -3.70 -3.08
N ASN A 693 -5.39 -3.15 -2.52
CA ASN A 693 -4.36 -3.93 -1.84
C ASN A 693 -4.90 -4.62 -0.59
N ILE A 694 -5.61 -3.88 0.28
CA ILE A 694 -6.22 -4.43 1.51
C ILE A 694 -7.18 -5.59 1.17
N ASN A 695 -8.07 -5.39 0.20
CA ASN A 695 -9.05 -6.39 -0.23
C ASN A 695 -8.42 -7.61 -0.93
N SER A 696 -7.22 -7.46 -1.51
CA SER A 696 -6.48 -8.56 -2.14
C SER A 696 -5.70 -9.43 -1.14
N ILE A 697 -5.36 -8.89 0.05
CA ILE A 697 -4.54 -9.57 1.07
C ILE A 697 -5.40 -10.36 2.05
N SER A 698 -6.43 -9.74 2.63
CA SER A 698 -7.25 -10.40 3.65
C SER A 698 -8.66 -9.84 3.72
N VAL A 699 -9.63 -10.70 3.38
CA VAL A 699 -11.06 -10.43 3.55
C VAL A 699 -11.41 -10.16 5.02
N SER A 700 -10.79 -10.87 5.97
CA SER A 700 -11.12 -10.74 7.39
C SER A 700 -10.60 -9.43 8.00
N ALA A 701 -9.49 -8.90 7.48
CA ALA A 701 -8.99 -7.57 7.86
C ALA A 701 -9.91 -6.47 7.31
N ALA A 702 -10.29 -6.56 6.03
CA ALA A 702 -11.22 -5.62 5.41
C ALA A 702 -12.57 -5.57 6.14
N ASN A 703 -13.09 -6.73 6.54
CA ASN A 703 -14.34 -6.81 7.29
C ASN A 703 -14.24 -6.20 8.70
N ARG A 704 -13.16 -6.48 9.44
CA ARG A 704 -12.94 -5.88 10.78
C ARG A 704 -12.82 -4.35 10.72
N LEU A 705 -12.15 -3.82 9.69
CA LEU A 705 -12.06 -2.37 9.47
C LEU A 705 -13.44 -1.74 9.19
N ASN A 706 -14.27 -2.40 8.37
CA ASN A 706 -15.62 -1.91 8.06
C ASN A 706 -16.49 -1.74 9.32
N ILE A 707 -16.39 -2.65 10.30
CA ILE A 707 -17.15 -2.53 11.55
C ILE A 707 -16.78 -1.25 12.31
N ILE A 708 -15.48 -0.96 12.44
CA ILE A 708 -14.99 0.26 13.10
C ILE A 708 -15.51 1.50 12.36
N PHE A 709 -15.44 1.48 11.03
CA PHE A 709 -15.91 2.60 10.22
C PHE A 709 -17.41 2.85 10.38
N VAL A 710 -18.24 1.81 10.42
CA VAL A 710 -19.69 1.97 10.65
C VAL A 710 -19.98 2.65 12.00
N ILE A 711 -19.25 2.29 13.06
CA ILE A 711 -19.40 2.95 14.37
C ILE A 711 -19.06 4.44 14.25
N CYS A 712 -17.94 4.79 13.62
CA CYS A 712 -17.54 6.18 13.40
C CYS A 712 -18.60 6.97 12.60
N LYS A 713 -19.20 6.35 11.57
CA LYS A 713 -20.26 6.96 10.75
C LYS A 713 -21.47 7.38 11.57
N VAL A 714 -21.99 6.46 12.38
CA VAL A 714 -23.19 6.70 13.19
C VAL A 714 -22.91 7.77 14.25
N VAL A 715 -21.75 7.71 14.92
CA VAL A 715 -21.33 8.73 15.89
C VAL A 715 -21.27 10.13 15.26
N THR A 716 -20.71 10.24 14.05
CA THR A 716 -20.60 11.51 13.34
C THR A 716 -21.96 12.15 13.07
N ILE A 717 -22.93 11.36 12.61
CA ILE A 717 -24.30 11.84 12.35
C ILE A 717 -25.00 12.25 13.64
N ILE A 718 -24.84 11.46 14.72
CA ILE A 718 -25.42 11.80 16.03
C ILE A 718 -24.89 13.14 16.53
N ILE A 719 -23.58 13.42 16.38
CA ILE A 719 -22.99 14.71 16.73
C ILE A 719 -23.65 15.85 15.95
N VAL A 720 -23.81 15.70 14.63
CA VAL A 720 -24.46 16.72 13.78
C VAL A 720 -25.91 16.97 14.21
N ILE A 721 -26.65 15.92 14.55
CA ILE A 721 -28.04 16.02 15.00
C ILE A 721 -28.15 16.72 16.36
N ILE A 722 -27.34 16.32 17.35
CA ILE A 722 -27.37 16.92 18.70
C ILE A 722 -27.08 18.42 18.63
N VAL A 723 -26.07 18.81 17.86
CA VAL A 723 -25.72 20.24 17.67
C VAL A 723 -26.86 20.99 16.99
N GLY A 724 -27.51 20.39 15.98
CA GLY A 724 -28.69 20.98 15.33
C GLY A 724 -29.84 21.22 16.32
N ILE A 725 -30.14 20.25 17.18
CA ILE A 725 -31.18 20.37 18.23
C ILE A 725 -30.83 21.50 19.20
N VAL A 726 -29.58 21.58 19.66
CA VAL A 726 -29.10 22.66 20.55
C VAL A 726 -29.25 24.02 19.87
N ARG A 727 -28.92 24.15 18.58
CA ARG A 727 -29.07 25.40 17.83
C ARG A 727 -30.51 25.84 17.66
N ILE A 728 -31.41 24.90 17.41
CA ILE A 728 -32.85 25.17 17.37
C ILE A 728 -33.32 25.67 18.74
N ALA A 729 -32.89 25.03 19.82
CA ALA A 729 -33.21 25.45 21.19
C ALA A 729 -32.66 26.85 21.53
N GLN A 730 -31.55 27.25 20.91
CA GLN A 730 -30.99 28.61 21.00
C GLN A 730 -31.69 29.65 20.11
N GLY A 731 -32.70 29.25 19.32
CA GLY A 731 -33.47 30.14 18.45
C GLY A 731 -32.92 30.34 17.03
N HIS A 732 -31.89 29.59 16.60
CA HIS A 732 -31.29 29.70 15.25
C HIS A 732 -32.14 28.99 14.18
N THR A 733 -33.35 29.48 13.92
CA THR A 733 -34.32 28.89 12.97
C THR A 733 -34.59 29.75 11.72
N LYS A 734 -33.83 30.83 11.54
CA LYS A 734 -34.06 31.85 10.49
C LYS A 734 -34.26 31.27 9.08
N TYR A 735 -33.42 30.32 8.67
CA TYR A 735 -33.49 29.74 7.32
C TYR A 735 -34.58 28.68 7.16
N LEU A 736 -35.14 28.17 8.26
CA LEU A 736 -36.24 27.21 8.27
C LEU A 736 -37.60 27.93 8.21
N GLN A 737 -37.72 29.13 8.77
CA GLN A 737 -38.97 29.90 8.81
C GLN A 737 -39.49 30.25 7.41
N ASN A 738 -38.59 30.68 6.51
CA ASN A 738 -38.91 30.98 5.12
C ASN A 738 -38.51 29.85 4.17
N GLY A 739 -38.79 28.60 4.58
CA GLY A 739 -38.23 27.42 3.93
C GLY A 739 -38.59 27.27 2.44
N PHE A 740 -39.76 27.75 2.02
CA PHE A 740 -40.29 27.57 0.66
C PHE A 740 -39.99 28.71 -0.32
N ASP A 741 -39.28 29.75 0.11
CA ASP A 741 -38.94 30.87 -0.76
C ASP A 741 -38.08 30.39 -1.94
N GLY A 742 -38.37 30.83 -3.16
CA GLY A 742 -37.60 30.46 -4.37
C GLY A 742 -37.72 28.99 -4.79
N THR A 743 -38.80 28.30 -4.41
CA THR A 743 -39.04 26.90 -4.83
C THR A 743 -39.15 26.79 -6.35
N THR A 744 -38.40 25.85 -6.93
CA THR A 744 -38.47 25.59 -8.37
C THR A 744 -39.85 25.06 -8.77
N THR A 745 -40.39 25.55 -9.89
CA THR A 745 -41.67 25.09 -10.46
C THR A 745 -41.47 24.10 -11.62
N LYS A 746 -40.22 23.81 -12.00
CA LYS A 746 -39.89 22.94 -13.12
C LYS A 746 -39.76 21.49 -12.65
N PRO A 747 -40.67 20.58 -13.06
CA PRO A 747 -40.60 19.16 -12.65
C PRO A 747 -39.31 18.47 -13.09
N LEU A 748 -38.64 18.98 -14.13
CA LEU A 748 -37.39 18.40 -14.64
C LEU A 748 -36.23 18.55 -13.64
N ASN A 749 -36.11 19.69 -12.96
CA ASN A 749 -35.06 19.94 -11.97
C ASN A 749 -35.23 19.07 -10.72
N VAL A 750 -36.47 18.73 -10.40
CA VAL A 750 -36.82 17.85 -9.27
C VAL A 750 -36.28 16.44 -9.48
N ALA A 751 -36.19 15.95 -10.73
CA ALA A 751 -35.63 14.64 -11.03
C ALA A 751 -34.13 14.54 -10.68
N LEU A 752 -33.35 15.59 -10.95
CA LEU A 752 -31.93 15.68 -10.56
C LEU A 752 -31.76 15.74 -9.03
N ALA A 753 -32.68 16.43 -8.34
CA ALA A 753 -32.72 16.42 -6.87
C ALA A 753 -32.97 15.00 -6.32
N PHE A 754 -33.88 14.24 -6.95
CA PHE A 754 -34.10 12.83 -6.60
C PHE A 754 -32.86 11.97 -6.85
N TYR A 755 -32.09 12.14 -7.92
CA TYR A 755 -30.83 11.40 -8.12
C TYR A 755 -29.87 11.59 -6.95
N SER A 756 -29.64 12.84 -6.54
CA SER A 756 -28.79 13.14 -5.39
C SER A 756 -29.32 12.54 -4.09
N GLY A 757 -30.64 12.63 -3.85
CA GLY A 757 -31.29 12.06 -2.67
C GLY A 757 -31.22 10.53 -2.64
N LEU A 758 -31.51 9.88 -3.76
CA LEU A 758 -31.55 8.43 -3.90
C LEU A 758 -30.15 7.80 -3.82
N TRP A 759 -29.11 8.50 -4.28
CA TRP A 759 -27.73 8.11 -4.02
C TRP A 759 -27.43 7.98 -2.53
N ALA A 760 -27.91 8.91 -1.70
CA ALA A 760 -27.68 8.84 -0.25
C ALA A 760 -28.41 7.67 0.42
N TYR A 761 -29.52 7.21 -0.17
CA TYR A 761 -30.27 6.05 0.32
C TYR A 761 -29.84 4.73 -0.33
N ASP A 762 -28.94 4.73 -1.30
CA ASP A 762 -28.57 3.53 -2.05
C ASP A 762 -27.99 2.42 -1.16
N GLY A 763 -28.18 1.17 -1.57
CA GLY A 763 -27.69 -0.02 -0.86
C GLY A 763 -28.75 -0.80 -0.07
N TRP A 764 -30.02 -0.35 -0.06
CA TRP A 764 -31.16 -1.08 0.52
C TRP A 764 -31.39 -2.47 -0.11
N ASN A 765 -30.96 -2.68 -1.35
CA ASN A 765 -30.99 -3.95 -2.07
C ASN A 765 -29.88 -4.94 -1.62
N SER A 766 -28.86 -4.48 -0.90
CA SER A 766 -27.68 -5.31 -0.58
C SER A 766 -28.01 -6.51 0.31
N LEU A 767 -29.00 -6.41 1.20
CA LEU A 767 -29.38 -7.53 2.08
C LEU A 767 -29.91 -8.73 1.27
N ASN A 768 -30.52 -8.49 0.12
CA ASN A 768 -30.99 -9.54 -0.78
C ASN A 768 -29.85 -10.41 -1.34
N SER A 769 -28.64 -9.86 -1.47
CA SER A 769 -27.47 -10.59 -1.98
C SER A 769 -26.92 -11.62 -0.98
N ILE A 770 -27.27 -11.50 0.30
CA ILE A 770 -26.82 -12.38 1.39
C ILE A 770 -27.99 -13.11 2.07
N THR A 771 -29.09 -13.30 1.34
CA THR A 771 -30.30 -13.96 1.85
C THR A 771 -30.02 -15.38 2.35
N GLU A 772 -29.06 -16.09 1.73
CA GLU A 772 -28.66 -17.44 2.14
C GLU A 772 -27.91 -17.49 3.48
N GLU A 773 -27.29 -16.39 3.91
CA GLU A 773 -26.58 -16.26 5.19
C GLU A 773 -27.50 -15.79 6.33
N LEU A 774 -28.72 -15.35 6.00
CA LEU A 774 -29.71 -14.84 6.95
C LEU A 774 -30.48 -15.98 7.63
N LYS A 775 -30.58 -15.93 8.96
CA LYS A 775 -31.47 -16.81 9.73
C LYS A 775 -32.92 -16.46 9.39
N ASN A 776 -33.75 -17.46 9.09
CA ASN A 776 -35.17 -17.27 8.75
C ASN A 776 -35.42 -16.15 7.72
N PRO A 777 -34.86 -16.25 6.49
CA PRO A 777 -34.86 -15.16 5.53
C PRO A 777 -36.26 -14.66 5.18
N LYS A 778 -37.23 -15.59 5.08
CA LYS A 778 -38.65 -15.29 4.90
C LYS A 778 -39.19 -14.20 5.83
N ARG A 779 -38.80 -14.22 7.11
CA ARG A 779 -39.26 -13.25 8.13
C ARG A 779 -38.27 -12.10 8.33
N ASN A 780 -36.99 -12.42 8.41
CA ASN A 780 -35.98 -11.45 8.83
C ASN A 780 -35.59 -10.47 7.73
N LEU A 781 -35.69 -10.84 6.45
CA LEU A 781 -35.32 -9.97 5.33
C LEU A 781 -36.17 -8.70 5.33
N TRP A 782 -37.49 -8.86 5.36
CA TRP A 782 -38.39 -7.73 5.26
C TRP A 782 -38.54 -6.94 6.56
N LEU A 783 -38.50 -7.61 7.72
CA LEU A 783 -38.49 -6.91 9.01
C LEU A 783 -37.24 -6.05 9.13
N SER A 784 -36.10 -6.51 8.61
CA SER A 784 -34.88 -5.70 8.58
C SER A 784 -35.09 -4.42 7.76
N ILE A 785 -35.73 -4.53 6.58
CA ILE A 785 -36.03 -3.38 5.70
C ILE A 785 -36.97 -2.38 6.37
N VAL A 786 -38.10 -2.86 6.92
CA VAL A 786 -39.14 -2.01 7.52
C VAL A 786 -38.67 -1.33 8.80
N LEU A 787 -37.72 -1.91 9.54
CA LEU A 787 -37.11 -1.27 10.72
C LEU A 787 -35.96 -0.32 10.34
N ALA A 788 -35.13 -0.71 9.38
CA ALA A 788 -33.94 0.06 9.01
C ALA A 788 -34.28 1.35 8.25
N LEU A 789 -35.10 1.29 7.20
CA LEU A 789 -35.31 2.45 6.32
C LEU A 789 -35.99 3.63 7.01
N PRO A 790 -37.08 3.48 7.78
CA PRO A 790 -37.64 4.59 8.54
C PRO A 790 -36.65 5.23 9.52
N SER A 791 -35.78 4.42 10.14
CA SER A 791 -34.73 4.92 11.02
C SER A 791 -33.73 5.81 10.27
N VAL A 792 -33.33 5.42 9.06
CA VAL A 792 -32.44 6.23 8.21
C VAL A 792 -33.13 7.52 7.74
N ILE A 793 -34.42 7.45 7.38
CA ILE A 793 -35.20 8.64 6.97
C ILE A 793 -35.18 9.70 8.07
N ILE A 794 -35.41 9.29 9.31
CA ILE A 794 -35.38 10.20 10.46
C ILE A 794 -33.99 10.82 10.63
N LEU A 795 -32.92 10.00 10.58
CA LEU A 795 -31.55 10.48 10.74
C LEU A 795 -31.15 11.47 9.65
N TYR A 796 -31.45 11.18 8.38
CA TYR A 796 -31.12 12.06 7.27
C TYR A 796 -31.92 13.36 7.28
N LEU A 797 -33.20 13.29 7.66
CA LEU A 797 -34.02 14.49 7.83
C LEU A 797 -33.47 15.40 8.93
N LEU A 798 -33.17 14.85 10.11
CA LEU A 798 -32.60 15.61 11.23
C LEU A 798 -31.22 16.20 10.89
N THR A 799 -30.40 15.47 10.13
CA THR A 799 -29.10 15.96 9.68
C THR A 799 -29.23 17.15 8.74
N ASN A 800 -30.14 17.10 7.76
CA ASN A 800 -30.38 18.22 6.85
C ASN A 800 -30.98 19.43 7.58
N ILE A 801 -31.92 19.20 8.51
CA ILE A 801 -32.44 20.27 9.38
C ILE A 801 -31.27 20.93 10.12
N SER A 802 -30.34 20.16 10.69
CA SER A 802 -29.14 20.69 11.36
C SER A 802 -28.29 21.57 10.42
N TYR A 803 -28.09 21.18 9.16
CA TYR A 803 -27.35 22.02 8.20
C TYR A 803 -28.00 23.39 8.00
N PHE A 804 -29.32 23.43 7.87
CA PHE A 804 -30.08 24.67 7.68
C PHE A 804 -30.25 25.51 8.95
N THR A 805 -29.84 25.02 10.13
CA THR A 805 -29.75 25.88 11.33
C THR A 805 -28.51 26.78 11.32
N ALA A 806 -27.49 26.43 10.52
CA ALA A 806 -26.21 27.12 10.51
C ALA A 806 -25.89 27.82 9.17
N MET A 807 -26.38 27.29 8.05
CA MET A 807 -26.04 27.80 6.71
C MET A 807 -27.27 28.21 5.93
N ASP A 808 -27.13 29.27 5.13
CA ASP A 808 -28.10 29.65 4.12
C ASP A 808 -27.88 28.86 2.81
N LYS A 809 -28.76 29.07 1.82
CA LYS A 809 -28.70 28.34 0.55
C LYS A 809 -27.41 28.60 -0.22
N VAL A 810 -26.94 29.85 -0.24
CA VAL A 810 -25.76 30.25 -1.02
C VAL A 810 -24.50 29.65 -0.40
N THR A 811 -24.36 29.72 0.93
CA THR A 811 -23.23 29.09 1.63
C THR A 811 -23.19 27.59 1.40
N LEU A 812 -24.34 26.90 1.47
CA LEU A 812 -24.39 25.45 1.24
C LEU A 812 -24.00 25.09 -0.21
N LEU A 813 -24.52 25.80 -1.21
CA LEU A 813 -24.23 25.54 -2.62
C LEU A 813 -22.76 25.83 -2.99
N ASN A 814 -22.16 26.87 -2.40
CA ASN A 814 -20.75 27.22 -2.62
C ASN A 814 -19.78 26.33 -1.84
N SER A 815 -20.27 25.58 -0.85
CA SER A 815 -19.43 24.66 -0.10
C SER A 815 -19.01 23.46 -0.95
N ASN A 816 -17.72 23.13 -0.90
CA ASN A 816 -17.18 21.89 -1.45
C ASN A 816 -17.33 20.72 -0.47
N SER A 817 -17.40 21.01 0.82
CA SER A 817 -17.52 20.03 1.90
C SER A 817 -18.53 20.53 2.93
N VAL A 818 -19.81 20.21 2.70
CA VAL A 818 -20.98 20.70 3.46
C VAL A 818 -20.79 20.54 4.97
N ALA A 819 -20.31 19.38 5.43
CA ALA A 819 -20.14 19.15 6.87
C ALA A 819 -19.04 20.05 7.49
N VAL A 820 -17.98 20.35 6.74
CA VAL A 820 -16.87 21.20 7.23
C VAL A 820 -17.35 22.64 7.37
N THR A 821 -17.98 23.18 6.33
CA THR A 821 -18.56 24.53 6.34
C THR A 821 -19.65 24.65 7.42
N TRP A 822 -20.47 23.62 7.59
CA TRP A 822 -21.40 23.56 8.71
C TRP A 822 -20.66 23.62 10.04
N GLY A 823 -19.61 22.82 10.24
CA GLY A 823 -18.83 22.80 11.47
C GLY A 823 -18.21 24.16 11.82
N GLU A 824 -17.71 24.89 10.82
CA GLU A 824 -17.08 26.22 11.01
C GLU A 824 -18.05 27.24 11.59
N VAL A 825 -19.30 27.18 11.12
CA VAL A 825 -20.38 28.05 11.60
C VAL A 825 -21.02 27.48 12.87
N ALA A 826 -21.12 26.16 12.99
CA ALA A 826 -21.85 25.43 14.03
C ALA A 826 -21.08 25.26 15.35
N ILE A 827 -19.85 24.76 15.26
CA ILE A 827 -19.05 24.26 16.39
C ILE A 827 -17.56 24.43 16.09
N ARG A 828 -17.06 25.67 16.15
CA ARG A 828 -15.65 26.02 15.92
C ARG A 828 -14.62 25.08 16.60
N PRO A 829 -14.80 24.61 17.85
CA PRO A 829 -13.85 23.69 18.48
C PRO A 829 -13.77 22.29 17.83
N VAL A 830 -14.84 21.83 17.17
CA VAL A 830 -14.97 20.47 16.61
C VAL A 830 -14.67 20.43 15.10
N VAL A 831 -14.52 21.60 14.45
CA VAL A 831 -14.21 21.75 13.01
C VAL A 831 -13.07 20.87 12.54
N ARG A 832 -12.04 20.67 13.37
CA ARG A 832 -10.86 19.88 13.00
C ARG A 832 -11.11 18.38 12.96
N ALA A 833 -12.04 17.88 13.78
CA ALA A 833 -12.35 16.45 13.86
C ALA A 833 -13.36 16.02 12.79
N LEU A 834 -14.28 16.91 12.42
CA LEU A 834 -15.41 16.57 11.55
C LEU A 834 -15.01 16.12 10.12
N PRO A 835 -14.14 16.83 9.37
CA PRO A 835 -13.68 16.36 8.06
C PRO A 835 -12.96 15.00 8.14
N ILE A 836 -12.20 14.76 9.21
CA ILE A 836 -11.52 13.48 9.44
C ILE A 836 -12.55 12.37 9.65
N LEU A 837 -13.55 12.58 10.51
CA LEU A 837 -14.63 11.62 10.75
C LEU A 837 -15.44 11.31 9.49
N VAL A 838 -15.74 12.32 8.68
CA VAL A 838 -16.42 12.16 7.39
C VAL A 838 -15.53 11.44 6.37
N SER A 839 -14.23 11.71 6.34
CA SER A 839 -13.30 10.98 5.48
C SER A 839 -13.26 9.49 5.86
N ILE A 840 -13.19 9.16 7.16
CA ILE A 840 -13.24 7.76 7.64
C ILE A 840 -14.55 7.08 7.21
N SER A 841 -15.67 7.81 7.23
CA SER A 841 -16.95 7.33 6.69
C SER A 841 -16.85 6.96 5.20
N ALA A 842 -16.34 7.88 4.37
CA ALA A 842 -16.18 7.67 2.94
C ALA A 842 -15.23 6.51 2.62
N LEU A 843 -14.12 6.39 3.36
CA LEU A 843 -13.17 5.28 3.25
C LEU A 843 -13.82 3.93 3.55
N GLY A 844 -14.64 3.86 4.61
CA GLY A 844 -15.39 2.65 4.94
C GLY A 844 -16.47 2.31 3.92
N GLY A 845 -17.12 3.31 3.33
CA GLY A 845 -17.98 3.11 2.16
C GLY A 845 -17.23 2.48 1.00
N GLY A 846 -16.11 3.09 0.59
CA GLY A 846 -15.30 2.61 -0.53
C GLY A 846 -14.78 1.18 -0.33
N ASN A 847 -14.32 0.85 0.89
CA ASN A 847 -13.87 -0.50 1.23
C ASN A 847 -15.01 -1.52 1.18
N GLY A 848 -16.20 -1.17 1.70
CA GLY A 848 -17.40 -2.02 1.62
C GLY A 848 -17.86 -2.26 0.18
N SER A 849 -17.89 -1.21 -0.65
CA SER A 849 -18.28 -1.31 -2.06
C SER A 849 -17.32 -2.19 -2.86
N LEU A 850 -16.01 -2.02 -2.69
CA LEU A 850 -14.99 -2.84 -3.37
C LEU A 850 -15.03 -4.31 -2.92
N TYR A 851 -15.33 -4.55 -1.64
CA TYR A 851 -15.54 -5.89 -1.12
C TYR A 851 -16.77 -6.57 -1.75
N GLY A 852 -17.87 -5.84 -1.88
CA GLY A 852 -19.10 -6.34 -2.49
C GLY A 852 -18.98 -6.55 -4.01
N SER A 853 -18.30 -5.65 -4.72
CA SER A 853 -18.23 -5.66 -6.19
C SER A 853 -17.52 -6.89 -6.75
N ALA A 854 -16.44 -7.35 -6.12
CA ALA A 854 -15.72 -8.53 -6.58
C ALA A 854 -16.58 -9.82 -6.56
N ARG A 855 -17.60 -9.88 -5.70
CA ARG A 855 -18.57 -10.99 -5.68
C ARG A 855 -19.54 -10.94 -6.87
N TYR A 856 -19.91 -9.74 -7.34
CA TYR A 856 -20.71 -9.60 -8.56
C TYR A 856 -19.96 -10.16 -9.77
N CYS A 857 -18.66 -9.86 -9.92
CA CYS A 857 -17.86 -10.43 -11.00
C CYS A 857 -17.79 -11.97 -10.93
N MET A 858 -17.66 -12.53 -9.73
CA MET A 858 -17.61 -13.97 -9.51
C MET A 858 -18.93 -14.65 -9.89
N VAL A 859 -20.06 -14.10 -9.46
CA VAL A 859 -21.39 -14.63 -9.83
C VAL A 859 -21.64 -14.50 -11.33
N GLY A 860 -21.29 -13.35 -11.94
CA GLY A 860 -21.37 -13.16 -13.38
C GLY A 860 -20.57 -14.22 -14.17
N ALA A 861 -19.39 -14.59 -13.68
CA ALA A 861 -18.59 -15.66 -14.28
C ALA A 861 -19.23 -17.05 -14.09
N GLN A 862 -19.84 -17.33 -12.93
CA GLN A 862 -20.59 -18.58 -12.71
C GLN A 862 -21.80 -18.73 -13.65
N TYR A 863 -22.46 -17.63 -14.02
CA TYR A 863 -23.53 -17.62 -15.02
C TYR A 863 -23.04 -17.66 -16.47
N GLY A 864 -21.72 -17.66 -16.70
CA GLY A 864 -21.13 -17.62 -18.05
C GLY A 864 -21.19 -16.24 -18.72
N TYR A 865 -21.47 -15.17 -17.97
CA TYR A 865 -21.55 -13.80 -18.49
C TYR A 865 -20.20 -13.08 -18.53
N LEU A 866 -19.26 -13.50 -17.68
CA LEU A 866 -17.88 -13.01 -17.66
C LEU A 866 -16.91 -14.17 -17.86
N PRO A 867 -15.68 -13.92 -18.36
CA PRO A 867 -14.64 -14.94 -18.47
C PRO A 867 -14.39 -15.66 -17.13
N GLU A 868 -14.08 -16.96 -17.20
CA GLU A 868 -13.86 -17.82 -16.02
C GLU A 868 -12.74 -17.32 -15.09
N VAL A 869 -11.82 -16.48 -15.60
CA VAL A 869 -10.79 -15.80 -14.79
C VAL A 869 -11.42 -15.02 -13.63
N PHE A 870 -12.61 -14.44 -13.80
CA PHE A 870 -13.28 -13.70 -12.74
C PHE A 870 -13.99 -14.59 -11.69
N ALA A 871 -14.19 -15.87 -11.99
CA ALA A 871 -14.60 -16.87 -10.99
C ALA A 871 -13.42 -17.36 -10.13
N CYS A 872 -12.18 -17.05 -10.51
CA CYS A 872 -11.00 -17.51 -9.81
C CYS A 872 -10.82 -16.81 -8.46
N ILE A 873 -10.73 -17.62 -7.41
CA ILE A 873 -10.41 -17.18 -6.05
C ILE A 873 -8.96 -17.59 -5.73
N HIS A 874 -8.23 -16.71 -5.05
CA HIS A 874 -6.88 -17.04 -4.60
C HIS A 874 -6.90 -18.22 -3.62
N LYS A 875 -6.29 -19.35 -4.02
CA LYS A 875 -6.33 -20.66 -3.32
C LYS A 875 -6.07 -20.63 -1.80
N LYS A 876 -5.26 -19.67 -1.34
CA LYS A 876 -4.84 -19.57 0.07
C LYS A 876 -5.46 -18.41 0.85
N ARG A 877 -5.79 -17.32 0.16
CA ARG A 877 -6.33 -16.10 0.79
C ARG A 877 -7.85 -16.03 0.71
N LEU A 878 -8.43 -16.89 -0.13
CA LEU A 878 -9.85 -16.91 -0.43
C LEU A 878 -10.36 -15.53 -0.90
N THR A 879 -9.48 -14.76 -1.57
CA THR A 879 -9.77 -13.42 -2.10
C THR A 879 -10.00 -13.47 -3.63
N PRO A 880 -11.04 -12.79 -4.16
CA PRO A 880 -11.31 -12.70 -5.60
C PRO A 880 -10.46 -11.61 -6.27
N ILE A 881 -9.14 -11.85 -6.37
CA ILE A 881 -8.17 -10.85 -6.87
C ILE A 881 -8.53 -10.32 -8.27
N PRO A 882 -8.88 -11.15 -9.28
CA PRO A 882 -9.18 -10.64 -10.62
C PRO A 882 -10.35 -9.65 -10.66
N GLY A 883 -11.40 -9.91 -9.86
CA GLY A 883 -12.54 -9.00 -9.71
C GLY A 883 -12.16 -7.68 -9.06
N VAL A 884 -11.41 -7.73 -7.95
CA VAL A 884 -10.91 -6.50 -7.27
C VAL A 884 -10.03 -5.66 -8.19
N VAL A 885 -9.19 -6.30 -9.01
CA VAL A 885 -8.30 -5.61 -9.96
C VAL A 885 -9.09 -4.94 -11.08
N LEU A 886 -10.04 -5.64 -11.70
CA LEU A 886 -10.89 -5.07 -12.75
C LEU A 886 -11.65 -3.84 -12.23
N GLU A 887 -12.37 -4.01 -11.13
CA GLU A 887 -13.17 -2.96 -10.50
C GLU A 887 -12.33 -1.74 -10.13
N GLY A 888 -11.15 -1.97 -9.53
CA GLY A 888 -10.26 -0.88 -9.16
C GLY A 888 -9.68 -0.14 -10.38
N LEU A 889 -9.31 -0.84 -11.44
CA LEU A 889 -8.80 -0.20 -12.67
C LEU A 889 -9.87 0.63 -13.37
N VAL A 890 -11.10 0.11 -13.46
CA VAL A 890 -12.22 0.86 -14.05
C VAL A 890 -12.59 2.06 -13.17
N ALA A 891 -12.57 1.91 -11.85
CA ALA A 891 -12.83 3.02 -10.94
C ALA A 891 -11.76 4.11 -11.01
N ILE A 892 -10.48 3.77 -11.20
CA ILE A 892 -9.41 4.75 -11.49
C ILE A 892 -9.70 5.48 -12.82
N ALA A 893 -10.12 4.75 -13.86
CA ALA A 893 -10.44 5.34 -15.15
C ALA A 893 -11.63 6.32 -15.09
N LEU A 894 -12.62 6.06 -14.23
CA LEU A 894 -13.76 6.96 -13.99
C LEU A 894 -13.40 8.15 -13.08
N CYS A 895 -12.49 7.96 -12.14
CA CYS A 895 -12.06 8.99 -11.18
C CYS A 895 -11.30 10.15 -11.85
N MET A 896 -10.51 9.87 -12.88
CA MET A 896 -9.67 10.89 -13.55
C MET A 896 -10.48 11.97 -14.30
N PRO A 897 -11.44 11.63 -15.19
CA PRO A 897 -12.27 12.62 -15.87
C PRO A 897 -13.48 13.06 -15.04
N GLY A 898 -13.96 12.24 -14.10
CA GLY A 898 -15.21 12.47 -13.38
C GLY A 898 -15.10 13.47 -12.22
N ASN A 899 -16.21 14.13 -11.92
CA ASN A 899 -16.44 14.85 -10.66
C ASN A 899 -17.52 14.10 -9.84
N VAL A 900 -17.65 14.44 -8.56
CA VAL A 900 -18.56 13.72 -7.65
C VAL A 900 -20.02 13.80 -8.12
N GLU A 901 -20.52 15.00 -8.46
CA GLU A 901 -21.91 15.21 -8.90
C GLU A 901 -22.21 14.47 -10.23
N GLY A 902 -21.36 14.63 -11.24
CA GLY A 902 -21.57 13.98 -12.54
C GLY A 902 -21.43 12.46 -12.48
N LEU A 903 -20.58 11.93 -11.59
CA LEU A 903 -20.53 10.48 -11.35
C LEU A 903 -21.78 9.96 -10.64
N ILE A 904 -22.39 10.74 -9.73
CA ILE A 904 -23.67 10.39 -9.10
C ILE A 904 -24.77 10.33 -10.16
N ASP A 905 -24.83 11.30 -11.07
CA ASP A 905 -25.81 11.31 -12.16
C ASP A 905 -25.59 10.12 -13.10
N PHE A 906 -24.34 9.87 -13.49
CA PHE A 906 -23.94 8.73 -14.32
C PHE A 906 -24.33 7.38 -13.69
N PHE A 907 -24.04 7.20 -12.40
CA PHE A 907 -24.42 6.02 -11.62
C PHE A 907 -25.96 5.89 -11.54
N SER A 908 -26.64 6.96 -11.14
CA SER A 908 -28.08 6.94 -10.87
C SER A 908 -28.88 6.62 -12.13
N PHE A 909 -28.50 7.19 -13.26
CA PHE A 909 -29.10 6.88 -14.55
C PHE A 909 -29.02 5.39 -14.89
N ALA A 910 -27.83 4.81 -14.79
CA ALA A 910 -27.66 3.38 -15.05
C ALA A 910 -28.40 2.51 -14.03
N ALA A 911 -28.37 2.87 -12.75
CA ALA A 911 -29.01 2.11 -11.67
C ALA A 911 -30.53 2.05 -11.84
N TRP A 912 -31.17 3.19 -12.13
CA TRP A 912 -32.64 3.26 -12.21
C TRP A 912 -33.25 2.54 -13.42
N ILE A 913 -32.48 2.35 -14.50
CA ILE A 913 -32.85 1.44 -15.60
C ILE A 913 -33.03 0.01 -15.06
N PHE A 914 -32.04 -0.48 -14.32
CA PHE A 914 -32.03 -1.85 -13.83
C PHE A 914 -32.91 -2.07 -12.59
N TYR A 915 -33.10 -1.07 -11.74
CA TYR A 915 -34.11 -1.09 -10.69
C TYR A 915 -35.52 -1.19 -11.31
N GLY A 916 -35.80 -0.41 -12.35
CA GLY A 916 -37.04 -0.51 -13.13
C GLY A 916 -37.28 -1.91 -13.70
N LEU A 917 -36.25 -2.51 -14.32
CA LEU A 917 -36.32 -3.90 -14.83
C LEU A 917 -36.58 -4.93 -13.73
N THR A 918 -36.02 -4.73 -12.53
CA THR A 918 -36.26 -5.63 -11.40
C THR A 918 -37.68 -5.50 -10.87
N PHE A 919 -38.24 -4.28 -10.81
CA PHE A 919 -39.65 -4.08 -10.45
C PHE A 919 -40.59 -4.71 -11.48
N LEU A 920 -40.24 -4.63 -12.76
CA LEU A 920 -40.94 -5.32 -13.84
C LEU A 920 -40.86 -6.85 -13.67
N ALA A 921 -39.70 -7.39 -13.27
CA ALA A 921 -39.54 -8.80 -12.93
C ALA A 921 -40.48 -9.22 -11.78
N THR A 922 -40.57 -8.41 -10.71
CA THR A 922 -41.51 -8.65 -9.60
C THR A 922 -42.96 -8.66 -10.08
N LEU A 923 -43.33 -7.73 -10.96
CA LEU A 923 -44.67 -7.67 -11.56
C LEU A 923 -44.96 -8.94 -12.37
N PHE A 924 -44.04 -9.37 -13.23
CA PHE A 924 -44.18 -10.58 -14.03
C PHE A 924 -44.30 -11.84 -13.17
N CYS A 925 -43.47 -11.98 -12.13
CA CYS A 925 -43.57 -13.09 -11.18
C CYS A 925 -44.95 -13.21 -10.55
N LYS A 926 -45.69 -12.11 -10.33
CA LYS A 926 -47.08 -12.19 -9.82
C LYS A 926 -48.04 -12.85 -10.80
N PHE A 927 -47.83 -12.68 -12.10
CA PHE A 927 -48.68 -13.28 -13.13
C PHE A 927 -48.26 -14.69 -13.52
N THR A 928 -46.96 -14.97 -13.59
CA THR A 928 -46.42 -16.27 -14.02
C THR A 928 -46.31 -17.26 -12.86
N MET A 929 -45.81 -16.83 -11.70
CA MET A 929 -45.57 -17.68 -10.52
C MET A 929 -46.68 -17.54 -9.47
N LYS A 930 -47.94 -17.74 -9.86
CA LYS A 930 -49.10 -17.55 -8.97
C LYS A 930 -49.08 -18.43 -7.71
N LYS A 931 -48.57 -19.66 -7.82
CA LYS A 931 -48.52 -20.64 -6.72
C LYS A 931 -47.31 -20.50 -5.79
N ALA A 932 -46.38 -19.58 -6.08
CA ALA A 932 -45.23 -19.36 -5.20
C ALA A 932 -45.65 -18.78 -3.85
N GLU A 933 -45.10 -19.32 -2.77
CA GLU A 933 -45.35 -18.84 -1.41
C GLU A 933 -44.74 -17.46 -1.23
N ARG A 934 -45.59 -16.44 -1.04
CA ARG A 934 -45.18 -15.05 -0.83
C ARG A 934 -45.36 -14.70 0.63
N VAL A 935 -44.26 -14.44 1.32
CA VAL A 935 -44.31 -13.97 2.72
C VAL A 935 -44.83 -12.54 2.78
N ILE A 936 -44.47 -11.73 1.79
CA ILE A 936 -45.02 -10.41 1.54
C ILE A 936 -45.52 -10.36 0.10
N SER A 937 -46.69 -9.78 -0.07
CA SER A 937 -47.23 -9.43 -1.38
C SER A 937 -47.42 -7.93 -1.44
N VAL A 938 -46.57 -7.25 -2.19
CA VAL A 938 -46.71 -5.83 -2.51
C VAL A 938 -47.90 -5.66 -3.45
N PRO A 939 -48.82 -4.71 -3.20
CA PRO A 939 -49.95 -4.47 -4.10
C PRO A 939 -49.50 -4.12 -5.53
N ILE A 940 -50.14 -4.71 -6.54
CA ILE A 940 -49.82 -4.46 -7.96
C ILE A 940 -49.84 -2.95 -8.32
N PRO A 941 -50.80 -2.13 -7.86
CA PRO A 941 -50.80 -0.70 -8.16
C PRO A 941 -49.53 0.02 -7.69
N LEU A 942 -48.95 -0.42 -6.57
CA LEU A 942 -47.73 0.15 -6.01
C LEU A 942 -46.51 -0.19 -6.86
N ILE A 943 -46.45 -1.43 -7.36
CA ILE A 943 -45.37 -1.85 -8.29
C ILE A 943 -45.44 -1.05 -9.58
N ILE A 944 -46.64 -0.88 -10.15
CA ILE A 944 -46.85 -0.06 -11.36
C ILE A 944 -46.42 1.39 -11.11
N LEU A 945 -46.78 1.97 -9.96
CA LEU A 945 -46.38 3.32 -9.59
C LEU A 945 -44.84 3.47 -9.58
N ILE A 946 -44.13 2.54 -8.95
CA ILE A 946 -42.66 2.60 -8.86
C ILE A 946 -42.02 2.41 -10.25
N ILE A 947 -42.60 1.56 -11.12
CA ILE A 947 -42.15 1.42 -12.50
C ILE A 947 -42.30 2.77 -13.25
N LEU A 948 -43.45 3.44 -13.12
CA LEU A 948 -43.66 4.76 -13.73
C LEU A 948 -42.67 5.81 -13.18
N ILE A 949 -42.38 5.78 -11.88
CA ILE A 949 -41.36 6.65 -11.26
C ILE A 949 -39.97 6.32 -11.83
N SER A 950 -39.63 5.05 -12.01
CA SER A 950 -38.33 4.66 -12.60
C SER A 950 -38.18 5.16 -14.03
N ILE A 951 -39.25 5.11 -14.84
CA ILE A 951 -39.27 5.66 -16.21
C ILE A 951 -39.08 7.18 -16.17
N TYR A 952 -39.79 7.87 -15.28
CA TYR A 952 -39.62 9.31 -15.09
C TYR A 952 -38.19 9.67 -14.68
N LEU A 953 -37.60 8.91 -13.74
CA LEU A 953 -36.23 9.14 -13.28
C LEU A 953 -35.20 8.87 -14.37
N VAL A 954 -35.45 8.00 -15.35
CA VAL A 954 -34.54 7.79 -16.48
C VAL A 954 -34.69 8.89 -17.54
N ILE A 955 -35.92 9.31 -17.85
CA ILE A 955 -36.20 10.23 -18.96
C ILE A 955 -35.99 11.70 -18.55
N ALA A 956 -36.52 12.12 -17.39
CA ALA A 956 -36.55 13.52 -17.02
C ALA A 956 -35.15 14.15 -16.87
N PRO A 957 -34.15 13.50 -16.25
CA PRO A 957 -32.79 14.03 -16.17
C PRO A 957 -32.10 14.21 -17.52
N VAL A 958 -32.32 13.29 -18.47
CA VAL A 958 -31.77 13.39 -19.82
C VAL A 958 -32.32 14.61 -20.57
N ILE A 959 -33.59 14.95 -20.34
CA ILE A 959 -34.22 16.14 -20.92
C ILE A 959 -33.80 17.41 -20.15
N ALA A 960 -33.65 17.31 -18.83
CA ALA A 960 -33.33 18.44 -17.96
C ALA A 960 -31.91 18.96 -18.18
N ASP A 961 -30.94 18.05 -18.22
CA ASP A 961 -29.52 18.35 -18.41
C ASP A 961 -28.88 17.26 -19.29
N PRO A 962 -28.88 17.41 -20.62
CA PRO A 962 -28.37 16.40 -21.55
C PRO A 962 -26.84 16.30 -21.49
N SER A 963 -26.35 15.68 -20.43
CA SER A 963 -24.92 15.45 -20.22
C SER A 963 -24.40 14.35 -21.16
N ILE A 964 -23.15 14.49 -21.61
CA ILE A 964 -22.46 13.45 -22.39
C ILE A 964 -22.36 12.14 -21.59
N GLY A 965 -22.37 12.22 -20.25
CA GLY A 965 -22.35 11.06 -19.36
C GLY A 965 -23.50 10.09 -19.61
N PHE A 966 -24.73 10.58 -19.81
CA PHE A 966 -25.89 9.72 -20.08
C PHE A 966 -25.79 9.01 -21.44
N LEU A 967 -25.23 9.70 -22.44
CA LEU A 967 -24.96 9.09 -23.74
C LEU A 967 -23.89 7.99 -23.63
N ILE A 968 -22.79 8.26 -22.93
CA ILE A 968 -21.73 7.27 -22.68
C ILE A 968 -22.29 6.06 -21.94
N ALA A 969 -23.08 6.27 -20.88
CA ALA A 969 -23.72 5.18 -20.12
C ALA A 969 -24.57 4.31 -21.04
N SER A 970 -25.45 4.93 -21.83
CA SER A 970 -26.32 4.23 -22.77
C SER A 970 -25.54 3.44 -23.82
N LEU A 971 -24.48 4.04 -24.37
CA LEU A 971 -23.60 3.38 -25.34
C LEU A 971 -22.86 2.19 -24.72
N VAL A 972 -22.32 2.33 -23.51
CA VAL A 972 -21.61 1.24 -22.81
C VAL A 972 -22.57 0.09 -22.48
N ILE A 973 -23.80 0.39 -22.03
CA ILE A 973 -24.82 -0.62 -21.77
C ILE A 973 -25.15 -1.38 -23.07
N LEU A 974 -25.44 -0.67 -24.17
CA LEU A 974 -25.76 -1.28 -25.45
C LEU A 974 -24.56 -2.04 -26.06
N PHE A 975 -23.34 -1.54 -25.86
CA PHE A 975 -22.11 -2.19 -26.31
C PHE A 975 -21.89 -3.55 -25.66
N GLY A 976 -22.47 -3.79 -24.47
CA GLY A 976 -22.51 -5.12 -23.87
C GLY A 976 -23.12 -6.18 -24.79
N LEU A 977 -24.09 -5.81 -25.64
CA LEU A 977 -24.71 -6.74 -26.60
C LEU A 977 -23.72 -7.25 -27.67
N VAL A 978 -22.70 -6.46 -28.00
CA VAL A 978 -21.63 -6.86 -28.93
C VAL A 978 -20.82 -8.02 -28.38
N PHE A 979 -20.63 -8.09 -27.06
CA PHE A 979 -19.95 -9.20 -26.38
C PHE A 979 -20.92 -10.35 -26.04
N TYR A 980 -22.18 -10.03 -25.75
CA TYR A 980 -23.21 -11.03 -25.49
C TYR A 980 -23.35 -12.03 -26.65
N TYR A 981 -23.47 -11.53 -27.88
CA TYR A 981 -23.73 -12.38 -29.04
C TYR A 981 -22.64 -13.45 -29.30
N PRO A 982 -21.35 -13.11 -29.42
CA PRO A 982 -20.30 -14.11 -29.65
C PRO A 982 -20.01 -14.98 -28.42
N PHE A 983 -19.93 -14.40 -27.22
CA PHE A 983 -19.39 -15.10 -26.04
C PHE A 983 -20.44 -15.84 -25.22
N VAL A 984 -21.65 -15.28 -25.10
CA VAL A 984 -22.73 -15.88 -24.30
C VAL A 984 -23.70 -16.65 -25.19
N TYR A 985 -24.15 -16.04 -26.28
CA TYR A 985 -25.15 -16.67 -27.17
C TYR A 985 -24.52 -17.73 -28.10
N ARG A 986 -23.42 -17.41 -28.78
CA ARG A 986 -22.70 -18.35 -29.66
C ARG A 986 -21.68 -19.23 -28.93
N LYS A 987 -21.33 -18.90 -27.68
CA LYS A 987 -20.32 -19.61 -26.86
C LYS A 987 -19.00 -19.83 -27.60
N ILE A 988 -18.50 -18.80 -28.28
CA ILE A 988 -17.21 -18.86 -28.98
C ILE A 988 -16.08 -18.86 -27.94
N GLU A 989 -15.35 -19.98 -27.84
CA GLU A 989 -14.16 -20.09 -27.00
C GLU A 989 -12.93 -19.54 -27.74
N ILE A 990 -12.23 -18.57 -27.14
CA ILE A 990 -10.93 -18.09 -27.65
C ILE A 990 -9.82 -18.84 -26.92
N ASN A 991 -9.19 -19.81 -27.59
CA ASN A 991 -8.00 -20.50 -27.07
C ASN A 991 -6.78 -19.55 -27.11
N ILE A 992 -6.57 -18.76 -26.05
CA ILE A 992 -5.42 -17.85 -25.95
C ILE A 992 -4.17 -18.50 -25.33
N ILE A 993 -4.24 -19.74 -24.81
CA ILE A 993 -3.05 -20.38 -24.21
C ILE A 993 -2.91 -21.84 -24.68
N SER A 994 -2.28 -22.01 -25.84
CA SER A 994 -1.47 -23.17 -26.16
C SER A 994 -0.11 -22.67 -26.67
N THR A 995 0.76 -22.22 -25.78
CA THR A 995 2.23 -22.12 -26.00
C THR A 995 2.96 -21.90 -24.69
#